data_AF-A0A7C4NMB0-F1
#
_entry.id   AF-A0A7C4NMB0-F1
#
_cell.length_a   1.000
_cell.length_b   1.000
_cell.length_c   1.000
_cell.angle_alpha   90.00
_cell.angle_beta   90.00
_cell.angle_gamma   90.00
#
_symmetry.space_group_name_H-M   'P 1'
#
loop_
_entity.id
_entity.type
_entity.pdbx_description
1 polymer ?
#
loop_
_entity_poly.entity_id
_entity_poly.type
_entity_poly.pdbx_seq_one_letter_code
_entity_poly.pdbx_strand_id
1 'polypeptide(L)'
;MRIDSRDVLNELKVEYISYVKPAVEPEYIDVKFKDILPEFSLIEAGDWRLYEHQYRGYKALRDGYNVILKSGTGSGKTEVWVLHVLNSIKSDPRFKTLVLYPTLALANDQIRRIEKYAKTINATALQLDAPKKELYVKQHGMFWLREKIASTNILISNPAFILNDVKKLVLRQTSALLVDFYSELNMIVIDELDFYYPRSLSLLLALLKILCMYSDTKPQIAILTATLSNPEDLGVYLKEITGRNYVVVEGKPFEVENRVYIILGWNLKEQLWNRIKGMEKEILSSIEEEPIRRELVKALKDYDYFVRNVYRVIAILQSRGFDIRIPQPDYTDIISKYLDDEYLTLVFTSSISHAEEVVRKIKSKYGGEAPVETHHHLKPKAIRESIEDRAKRGEIKVLVSPRTLSQGIDIGTVARVVHLGLPDTVKEFIQREGRKGRRRELLFSESIIIPLHSWDRELLSQGLDALNKWLNLGVEKTIVNPNNLYLHLFLGICKLLSPWFREELSSMEKKALESIGVLRNTGVDYGLARRVFEYINYYEYAPPYGIKRYLITRNGEVKPLEEISHCDLVEKFQPGNFDYVEEAIVTSLETGASRRLVKAVYEKRLTDINPYVDEDLAQAIEEYEYIKRTWGEKPSFIMDFRTGRLSSEEICVVYVPRNGFGKFKKIPNRCVWKLRSEKPRVTVIRDKVLVYYDRKTIYVPTPTAGQYSDFTYGYLYPVNPVERSDLLRLALAALMIILRRVYGIRFETIMYDVVKLGEFKYISLHEPESTGLIDQLDWLDIRRAAEKYVFDDLDRVLLLEVDEIAYSIFVSYGLDWSIVTEYLLRVIDYILAKDRIRVKFAERELAIPKPSVALKYLSLVALVEAFNEESMTPSILTCLAAYDGSEDFVIVKHYNVVPFMKPPEDIRLFEKQVIDKVLYEDFKLIVPDKDLFITQLKTANLRGLVTLIESMSDKIIDLNKLSSMKGFSNIPYELIYESIRETMEEFSDGVSIFDIVDTLTYLREKGRMGVKSIEKISKYLKYQSHVVYYTYLILSQL
;
A
#
# COMPACT_ATOMS: atom_id res chain seq x y z
N MET A 1 41.24 -8.37 8.87
CA MET A 1 40.62 -8.66 10.18
C MET A 1 39.40 -7.77 10.29
N ARG A 2 38.25 -8.33 10.67
CA ARG A 2 37.01 -7.57 10.88
C ARG A 2 37.20 -6.45 11.89
N ILE A 3 36.79 -5.23 11.53
CA ILE A 3 36.83 -4.06 12.41
C ILE A 3 35.51 -3.94 13.18
N ASP A 4 35.56 -3.74 14.50
CA ASP A 4 34.42 -3.35 15.33
C ASP A 4 34.31 -1.83 15.39
N SER A 5 33.15 -1.29 15.02
CA SER A 5 32.92 0.15 15.05
C SER A 5 32.98 0.72 16.46
N ARG A 6 32.74 -0.07 17.51
CA ARG A 6 32.93 0.39 18.90
C ARG A 6 34.35 0.89 19.13
N ASP A 7 35.34 0.15 18.66
CA ASP A 7 36.76 0.49 18.85
C ASP A 7 37.12 1.75 18.07
N VAL A 8 36.65 1.84 16.82
CA VAL A 8 36.81 3.04 15.97
C VAL A 8 36.19 4.27 16.63
N LEU A 9 34.95 4.17 17.10
CA LEU A 9 34.23 5.29 17.71
C LEU A 9 34.89 5.73 19.02
N ASN A 10 35.37 4.79 19.83
CA ASN A 10 36.08 5.09 21.08
C ASN A 10 37.46 5.72 20.83
N GLU A 11 38.24 5.20 19.86
CA GLU A 11 39.54 5.78 19.44
C GLU A 11 39.35 7.25 19.02
N LEU A 12 38.29 7.48 18.25
CA LEU A 12 37.89 8.77 17.74
C LEU A 12 37.14 9.62 18.79
N LYS A 13 36.93 9.18 20.03
CA LYS A 13 36.16 9.92 21.06
C LYS A 13 34.79 10.40 20.56
N VAL A 14 34.12 9.58 19.74
CA VAL A 14 32.75 9.81 19.27
C VAL A 14 31.79 9.36 20.35
N GLU A 15 30.82 10.20 20.69
CA GLU A 15 29.71 9.82 21.57
C GLU A 15 28.58 9.18 20.76
N TYR A 16 28.08 8.04 21.22
CA TYR A 16 27.07 7.26 20.53
C TYR A 16 26.17 6.49 21.49
N ILE A 17 25.03 6.06 20.98
CA ILE A 17 24.18 5.05 21.62
C ILE A 17 24.26 3.77 20.84
N SER A 18 24.32 2.65 21.55
CA SER A 18 24.32 1.34 20.92
C SER A 18 23.30 0.38 21.51
N TYR A 19 22.75 -0.46 20.65
CA TYR A 19 21.98 -1.63 21.04
C TYR A 19 22.24 -2.78 20.05
N VAL A 20 21.93 -4.00 20.46
CA VAL A 20 22.17 -5.20 19.67
C VAL A 20 20.83 -5.81 19.25
N LYS A 21 20.66 -6.05 17.95
CA LYS A 21 19.60 -6.90 17.44
C LYS A 21 20.11 -8.34 17.39
N PRO A 22 19.39 -9.32 17.98
CA PRO A 22 19.83 -10.70 18.03
C PRO A 22 19.88 -11.32 16.62
N ALA A 23 20.72 -12.34 16.46
CA ALA A 23 20.78 -13.12 15.23
C ALA A 23 19.45 -13.87 14.99
N VAL A 24 19.10 -14.03 13.71
CA VAL A 24 17.97 -14.82 13.25
C VAL A 24 18.49 -15.95 12.38
N GLU A 25 18.27 -17.20 12.80
CA GLU A 25 18.60 -18.39 12.01
C GLU A 25 17.32 -19.05 11.51
N PRO A 26 17.22 -19.35 10.19
CA PRO A 26 16.13 -20.17 9.67
C PRO A 26 16.27 -21.62 10.15
N GLU A 27 15.13 -22.31 10.26
CA GLU A 27 15.09 -23.72 10.60
C GLU A 27 15.53 -24.57 9.39
N TYR A 28 16.39 -25.57 9.60
CA TYR A 28 16.92 -26.44 8.55
C TYR A 28 16.26 -27.79 8.56
N ILE A 29 16.09 -28.37 7.38
CA ILE A 29 15.80 -29.80 7.24
C ILE A 29 17.06 -30.54 6.77
N ASP A 30 17.13 -31.85 7.02
CA ASP A 30 18.22 -32.71 6.54
C ASP A 30 17.96 -33.16 5.09
N VAL A 31 17.77 -32.19 4.21
CA VAL A 31 17.64 -32.38 2.76
C VAL A 31 18.52 -31.35 2.10
N LYS A 32 19.36 -31.78 1.15
CA LYS A 32 20.21 -30.92 0.34
C LYS A 32 19.60 -30.62 -1.02
N PHE A 33 20.09 -29.59 -1.67
CA PHE A 33 19.64 -29.23 -3.02
C PHE A 33 19.85 -30.38 -4.03
N LYS A 34 20.99 -31.07 -3.94
CA LYS A 34 21.29 -32.24 -4.78
C LYS A 34 20.37 -33.44 -4.53
N ASP A 35 19.74 -33.53 -3.35
CA ASP A 35 18.79 -34.60 -3.04
C ASP A 35 17.46 -34.39 -3.79
N ILE A 36 17.17 -33.15 -4.20
CA ILE A 36 16.02 -32.79 -5.05
C ILE A 36 16.42 -32.83 -6.54
N LEU A 37 17.56 -32.26 -6.89
CA LEU A 37 18.09 -32.21 -8.26
C LEU A 37 19.55 -32.70 -8.28
N PRO A 38 19.80 -33.99 -8.58
CA PRO A 38 21.14 -34.58 -8.55
C PRO A 38 22.19 -33.81 -9.37
N GLU A 39 21.80 -33.18 -10.48
CA GLU A 39 22.65 -32.38 -11.36
C GLU A 39 23.25 -31.14 -10.67
N PHE A 40 22.67 -30.72 -9.54
CA PHE A 40 23.25 -29.66 -8.72
C PHE A 40 24.57 -30.08 -8.06
N SER A 41 24.97 -31.35 -8.12
CA SER A 41 26.31 -31.79 -7.72
C SER A 41 27.44 -31.09 -8.50
N LEU A 42 27.13 -30.50 -9.66
CA LEU A 42 28.07 -29.76 -10.51
C LEU A 42 28.33 -28.33 -10.02
N ILE A 43 27.58 -27.87 -9.01
CA ILE A 43 27.67 -26.52 -8.48
C ILE A 43 27.74 -26.55 -6.95
N GLU A 44 28.40 -25.57 -6.36
CA GLU A 44 28.55 -25.45 -4.90
C GLU A 44 27.21 -25.48 -4.15
N ALA A 45 26.15 -24.94 -4.76
CA ALA A 45 24.82 -24.90 -4.16
C ALA A 45 24.22 -26.30 -3.92
N GLY A 46 24.70 -27.35 -4.60
CA GLY A 46 24.18 -28.71 -4.45
C GLY A 46 24.35 -29.29 -3.04
N ASP A 47 25.39 -28.88 -2.32
CA ASP A 47 25.66 -29.36 -0.95
C ASP A 47 24.95 -28.56 0.14
N TRP A 48 24.27 -27.46 -0.22
CA TRP A 48 23.54 -26.64 0.74
C TRP A 48 22.31 -27.39 1.27
N ARG A 49 22.05 -27.27 2.57
CA ARG A 49 20.83 -27.78 3.20
C ARG A 49 19.67 -26.81 2.94
N LEU A 50 18.48 -27.34 2.69
CA LEU A 50 17.28 -26.53 2.56
C LEU A 50 16.82 -26.01 3.92
N TYR A 51 16.32 -24.78 3.92
CA TYR A 51 15.49 -24.29 5.01
C TYR A 51 14.15 -25.02 5.02
N GLU A 52 13.53 -25.13 6.18
CA GLU A 52 12.24 -25.78 6.33
C GLU A 52 11.17 -25.10 5.47
N HIS A 53 11.11 -23.76 5.46
CA HIS A 53 10.18 -23.02 4.60
C HIS A 53 10.46 -23.24 3.12
N GLN A 54 11.73 -23.43 2.73
CA GLN A 54 12.08 -23.74 1.34
C GLN A 54 11.54 -25.11 0.93
N TYR A 55 11.76 -26.12 1.78
CA TYR A 55 11.29 -27.48 1.52
C TYR A 55 9.76 -27.55 1.53
N ARG A 56 9.10 -26.92 2.50
CA ARG A 56 7.62 -26.84 2.56
C ARG A 56 7.04 -26.17 1.31
N GLY A 57 7.62 -25.04 0.88
CA GLY A 57 7.19 -24.35 -0.34
C GLY A 57 7.43 -25.17 -1.61
N TYR A 58 8.61 -25.79 -1.75
CA TYR A 58 8.92 -26.67 -2.88
C TYR A 58 7.95 -27.85 -2.93
N LYS A 59 7.69 -28.49 -1.79
CA LYS A 59 6.77 -29.62 -1.69
C LYS A 59 5.35 -29.20 -2.07
N ALA A 60 4.86 -28.06 -1.57
CA ALA A 60 3.54 -27.54 -1.95
C ALA A 60 3.44 -27.28 -3.46
N LEU A 61 4.47 -26.69 -4.07
CA LEU A 61 4.51 -26.51 -5.52
C LEU A 61 4.51 -27.85 -6.26
N ARG A 62 5.34 -28.81 -5.85
CA ARG A 62 5.40 -30.15 -6.43
C ARG A 62 4.06 -30.88 -6.34
N ASP A 63 3.34 -30.71 -5.23
CA ASP A 63 2.03 -31.32 -5.00
C ASP A 63 0.89 -30.56 -5.73
N GLY A 64 1.20 -29.51 -6.51
CA GLY A 64 0.28 -28.82 -7.41
C GLY A 64 -0.44 -27.60 -6.83
N TYR A 65 -0.06 -27.15 -5.63
CA TYR A 65 -0.67 -25.99 -4.95
C TYR A 65 -0.07 -24.66 -5.43
N ASN A 66 -0.87 -23.60 -5.48
CA ASN A 66 -0.33 -22.24 -5.51
C ASN A 66 0.41 -21.95 -4.20
N VAL A 67 1.47 -21.15 -4.25
CA VAL A 67 2.25 -20.83 -3.06
C VAL A 67 2.36 -19.32 -2.87
N ILE A 68 2.06 -18.86 -1.66
CA ILE A 68 2.35 -17.50 -1.21
C ILE A 68 3.47 -17.61 -0.17
N LEU A 69 4.69 -17.22 -0.57
CA LEU A 69 5.86 -17.27 0.28
C LEU A 69 6.12 -15.91 0.91
N LYS A 70 5.83 -15.81 2.22
CA LYS A 70 6.03 -14.61 3.02
C LYS A 70 7.32 -14.73 3.83
N SER A 71 8.36 -14.03 3.39
CA SER A 71 9.65 -14.04 4.08
C SER A 71 10.50 -12.82 3.72
N GLY A 72 11.42 -12.43 4.60
CA GLY A 72 12.35 -11.31 4.39
C GLY A 72 13.34 -11.55 3.24
N THR A 73 14.13 -10.54 2.90
CA THR A 73 15.23 -10.69 1.93
C THR A 73 16.31 -11.63 2.48
N GLY A 74 16.97 -12.40 1.61
CA GLY A 74 18.05 -13.32 2.03
C GLY A 74 17.60 -14.67 2.61
N SER A 75 16.30 -14.95 2.64
CA SER A 75 15.73 -16.22 3.11
C SER A 75 15.69 -17.33 2.03
N GLY A 76 16.29 -17.11 0.86
CA GLY A 76 16.31 -18.09 -0.23
C GLY A 76 14.95 -18.37 -0.86
N LYS A 77 14.08 -17.36 -0.98
CA LYS A 77 12.75 -17.44 -1.62
C LYS A 77 12.80 -17.92 -3.06
N THR A 78 13.82 -17.46 -3.80
CA THR A 78 14.01 -17.78 -5.22
C THR A 78 14.18 -19.27 -5.44
N GLU A 79 14.91 -19.96 -4.56
CA GLU A 79 15.22 -21.39 -4.71
C GLU A 79 13.98 -22.28 -4.61
N VAL A 80 12.94 -21.84 -3.90
CA VAL A 80 11.70 -22.61 -3.69
C VAL A 80 11.03 -22.94 -5.02
N TRP A 81 10.80 -21.93 -5.85
CA TRP A 81 10.15 -22.11 -7.14
C TRP A 81 11.15 -22.58 -8.20
N VAL A 82 12.42 -22.17 -8.15
CA VAL A 82 13.42 -22.60 -9.14
C VAL A 82 13.63 -24.12 -9.07
N LEU A 83 13.78 -24.69 -7.87
CA LEU A 83 13.93 -26.13 -7.71
C LEU A 83 12.72 -26.90 -8.27
N HIS A 84 11.51 -26.39 -8.04
CA HIS A 84 10.30 -26.97 -8.61
C HIS A 84 10.31 -26.89 -10.14
N VAL A 85 10.53 -25.71 -10.72
CA VAL A 85 10.52 -25.49 -12.17
C VAL A 85 11.53 -26.37 -12.89
N LEU A 86 12.77 -26.44 -12.38
CA LEU A 86 13.82 -27.25 -13.00
C LEU A 86 13.49 -28.75 -12.93
N ASN A 87 12.94 -29.22 -11.81
CA ASN A 87 12.48 -30.61 -11.68
C ASN A 87 11.30 -30.91 -12.63
N SER A 88 10.40 -29.94 -12.83
CA SER A 88 9.29 -30.05 -13.78
C SER A 88 9.78 -30.06 -15.23
N ILE A 89 10.75 -29.21 -15.61
CA ILE A 89 11.36 -29.19 -16.96
C ILE A 89 12.06 -30.52 -17.27
N LYS A 90 12.70 -31.15 -16.28
CA LYS A 90 13.31 -32.47 -16.44
C LYS A 90 12.27 -33.55 -16.78
N SER A 91 11.07 -33.43 -16.21
CA SER A 91 9.98 -34.38 -16.44
C SER A 91 9.22 -34.07 -17.74
N ASP A 92 9.04 -32.79 -18.06
CA ASP A 92 8.45 -32.30 -19.30
C ASP A 92 9.29 -31.13 -19.87
N PRO A 93 10.11 -31.38 -20.92
CA PRO A 93 10.95 -30.35 -21.53
C PRO A 93 10.17 -29.16 -22.11
N ARG A 94 8.85 -29.29 -22.29
CA ARG A 94 8.00 -28.18 -22.75
C ARG A 94 7.57 -27.25 -21.62
N PHE A 95 7.86 -27.57 -20.36
CA PHE A 95 7.40 -26.78 -19.21
C PHE A 95 7.85 -25.31 -19.32
N LYS A 96 6.88 -24.39 -19.36
CA LYS A 96 7.08 -22.94 -19.51
C LYS A 96 6.77 -22.21 -18.21
N THR A 97 7.67 -21.31 -17.80
CA THR A 97 7.53 -20.46 -16.62
C THR A 97 7.72 -18.99 -16.96
N LEU A 98 6.76 -18.15 -16.56
CA LEU A 98 6.88 -16.69 -16.60
C LEU A 98 7.27 -16.17 -15.22
N VAL A 99 8.35 -15.39 -15.14
CA VAL A 99 8.81 -14.78 -13.89
C VAL A 99 8.72 -13.26 -14.02
N LEU A 100 7.99 -12.63 -13.10
CA LEU A 100 7.77 -11.19 -13.06
C LEU A 100 8.54 -10.57 -11.91
N TYR A 101 9.51 -9.72 -12.25
CA TYR A 101 10.18 -8.85 -11.30
C TYR A 101 9.69 -7.42 -11.47
N PRO A 102 9.57 -6.64 -10.38
CA PRO A 102 9.17 -5.24 -10.47
C PRO A 102 10.14 -4.43 -11.33
N THR A 103 11.44 -4.69 -11.16
CA THR A 103 12.49 -4.03 -11.94
C THR A 103 13.58 -5.03 -12.28
N LEU A 104 13.80 -5.22 -13.58
CA LEU A 104 14.78 -6.18 -14.07
C LEU A 104 16.23 -5.73 -13.81
N ALA A 105 16.46 -4.42 -13.71
CA ALA A 105 17.77 -3.87 -13.35
C ALA A 105 18.23 -4.34 -11.96
N LEU A 106 17.29 -4.51 -11.03
CA LEU A 106 17.57 -4.91 -9.64
C LEU A 106 17.59 -6.42 -9.45
N ALA A 107 16.91 -7.15 -10.33
CA ALA A 107 16.84 -8.60 -10.29
C ALA A 107 17.99 -9.30 -11.04
N ASN A 108 18.91 -8.57 -11.68
CA ASN A 108 19.95 -9.14 -12.54
C ASN A 108 20.78 -10.25 -11.86
N ASP A 109 21.04 -10.17 -10.55
CA ASP A 109 21.75 -11.24 -9.84
C ASP A 109 20.90 -12.48 -9.63
N GLN A 110 19.62 -12.30 -9.29
CA GLN A 110 18.67 -13.41 -9.24
C GLN A 110 18.57 -14.06 -10.63
N ILE A 111 18.54 -13.26 -11.70
CA ILE A 111 18.50 -13.72 -13.10
C ILE A 111 19.76 -14.51 -13.46
N ARG A 112 20.96 -13.98 -13.18
CA ARG A 112 22.24 -14.69 -13.40
C ARG A 112 22.28 -16.02 -12.64
N ARG A 113 21.76 -16.04 -11.41
CA ARG A 113 21.66 -17.24 -10.58
C ARG A 113 20.69 -18.27 -11.18
N ILE A 114 19.52 -17.84 -11.63
CA ILE A 114 18.54 -18.68 -12.32
C ILE A 114 19.15 -19.26 -13.62
N GLU A 115 19.85 -18.45 -14.41
CA GLU A 115 20.53 -18.91 -15.62
C GLU A 115 21.61 -19.97 -15.32
N LYS A 116 22.37 -19.79 -14.22
CA LYS A 116 23.36 -20.78 -13.76
C LYS A 116 22.68 -22.09 -13.38
N TYR A 117 21.56 -22.04 -12.64
CA TYR A 117 20.79 -23.22 -12.25
C TYR A 117 20.11 -23.90 -13.44
N ALA A 118 19.56 -23.14 -14.39
CA ALA A 118 18.94 -23.69 -15.60
C ALA A 118 19.95 -24.46 -16.46
N LYS A 119 21.20 -23.96 -16.56
CA LYS A 119 22.28 -24.61 -17.32
C LYS A 119 22.64 -26.00 -16.81
N THR A 120 22.47 -26.32 -15.52
CA THR A 120 22.84 -27.64 -14.98
C THR A 120 21.98 -28.77 -15.55
N ILE A 121 20.78 -28.46 -16.05
CA ILE A 121 19.86 -29.42 -16.69
C ILE A 121 19.60 -29.10 -18.17
N ASN A 122 20.45 -28.27 -18.79
CA ASN A 122 20.26 -27.79 -20.17
C ASN A 122 18.93 -27.05 -20.44
N ALA A 123 18.32 -26.46 -19.40
CA ALA A 123 17.15 -25.60 -19.55
C ALA A 123 17.53 -24.19 -20.01
N THR A 124 16.61 -23.51 -20.68
CA THR A 124 16.83 -22.16 -21.22
C THR A 124 16.10 -21.10 -20.39
N ALA A 125 16.84 -20.05 -20.01
CA ALA A 125 16.27 -18.84 -19.41
C ALA A 125 16.53 -17.64 -20.32
N LEU A 126 15.51 -16.79 -20.50
CA LEU A 126 15.59 -15.58 -21.32
C LEU A 126 15.01 -14.40 -20.54
N GLN A 127 15.79 -13.34 -20.39
CA GLN A 127 15.30 -12.07 -19.88
C GLN A 127 14.81 -11.18 -21.02
N LEU A 128 13.59 -10.70 -20.95
CA LEU A 128 12.95 -9.90 -21.99
C LEU A 128 12.12 -8.74 -21.42
N ASP A 129 12.42 -7.53 -21.88
CA ASP A 129 11.66 -6.30 -21.65
C ASP A 129 11.69 -5.42 -22.91
N ALA A 130 11.18 -4.19 -22.84
CA ALA A 130 11.16 -3.29 -23.99
C ALA A 130 12.57 -2.98 -24.53
N PRO A 131 13.55 -2.53 -23.71
CA PRO A 131 14.92 -2.29 -24.18
C PRO A 131 15.61 -3.55 -24.74
N LYS A 132 15.50 -4.71 -24.07
CA LYS A 132 16.12 -5.95 -24.56
C LYS A 132 15.48 -6.45 -25.83
N LYS A 133 14.16 -6.31 -25.97
CA LYS A 133 13.46 -6.64 -27.22
C LYS A 133 14.04 -5.82 -28.37
N GLU A 134 14.17 -4.51 -28.20
CA GLU A 134 14.76 -3.64 -29.24
C GLU A 134 16.20 -4.04 -29.56
N LEU A 135 17.01 -4.34 -28.53
CA LEU A 135 18.38 -4.82 -28.69
C LEU A 135 18.44 -6.12 -29.51
N TYR A 136 17.67 -7.14 -29.12
CA TYR A 136 17.66 -8.44 -29.81
C TYR A 136 17.14 -8.35 -31.24
N VAL A 137 16.10 -7.54 -31.47
CA VAL A 137 15.59 -7.31 -32.84
C VAL A 137 16.65 -6.60 -33.69
N LYS A 138 17.37 -5.62 -33.13
CA LYS A 138 18.44 -4.92 -33.84
C LYS A 138 19.63 -5.83 -34.17
N GLN A 139 19.97 -6.76 -33.27
CA GLN A 139 21.12 -7.66 -33.42
C GLN A 139 20.85 -8.90 -34.27
N HIS A 140 19.67 -9.51 -34.14
CA HIS A 140 19.36 -10.84 -34.70
C HIS A 140 18.06 -10.89 -35.51
N GLY A 141 17.24 -9.83 -35.48
CA GLY A 141 15.95 -9.77 -36.15
C GLY A 141 14.78 -10.35 -35.35
N MET A 142 13.56 -10.02 -35.78
CA MET A 142 12.31 -10.41 -35.10
C MET A 142 12.02 -11.92 -35.19
N PHE A 143 12.37 -12.56 -36.31
CA PHE A 143 12.17 -14.00 -36.52
C PHE A 143 12.98 -14.82 -35.50
N TRP A 144 14.27 -14.51 -35.35
CA TRP A 144 15.14 -15.13 -34.35
C TRP A 144 14.59 -14.97 -32.94
N LEU A 145 14.08 -13.78 -32.59
CA LEU A 145 13.52 -13.54 -31.27
C LEU A 145 12.31 -14.44 -30.99
N ARG A 146 11.43 -14.64 -31.99
CA ARG A 146 10.28 -15.56 -31.87
C ARG A 146 10.73 -17.01 -31.67
N GLU A 147 11.68 -17.49 -32.47
CA GLU A 147 12.24 -18.85 -32.28
C GLU A 147 12.92 -19.00 -30.91
N LYS A 148 13.62 -17.96 -30.46
CA LYS A 148 14.28 -17.95 -29.15
C LYS A 148 13.27 -18.01 -28.01
N ILE A 149 12.15 -17.28 -28.12
CA ILE A 149 11.06 -17.32 -27.14
C ILE A 149 10.39 -18.70 -27.13
N ALA A 150 10.08 -19.27 -28.30
CA ALA A 150 9.45 -20.59 -28.40
C ALA A 150 10.31 -21.69 -27.76
N SER A 151 11.63 -21.61 -27.88
CA SER A 151 12.57 -22.54 -27.25
C SER A 151 12.94 -22.22 -25.79
N THR A 152 12.39 -21.15 -25.20
CA THR A 152 12.69 -20.73 -23.81
C THR A 152 11.83 -21.49 -22.81
N ASN A 153 12.41 -22.03 -21.74
CA ASN A 153 11.65 -22.60 -20.62
C ASN A 153 11.27 -21.54 -19.58
N ILE A 154 12.19 -20.65 -19.23
CA ILE A 154 12.01 -19.64 -18.18
C ILE A 154 12.10 -18.24 -18.81
N LEU A 155 10.97 -17.56 -18.96
CA LEU A 155 10.93 -16.18 -19.44
C LEU A 155 10.86 -15.23 -18.25
N ILE A 156 11.83 -14.32 -18.17
CA ILE A 156 11.94 -13.37 -17.07
C ILE A 156 11.64 -11.96 -17.61
N SER A 157 10.62 -11.31 -17.05
CA SER A 157 10.14 -10.02 -17.52
C SER A 157 9.67 -9.12 -16.38
N ASN A 158 9.07 -7.98 -16.73
CA ASN A 158 8.40 -7.09 -15.80
C ASN A 158 6.92 -6.93 -16.19
N PRO A 159 6.03 -6.63 -15.23
CA PRO A 159 4.60 -6.52 -15.51
C PRO A 159 4.22 -5.44 -16.55
N ALA A 160 5.00 -4.36 -16.68
CA ALA A 160 4.71 -3.31 -17.66
C ALA A 160 4.88 -3.81 -19.11
N PHE A 161 5.92 -4.60 -19.38
CA PHE A 161 6.13 -5.25 -20.66
C PHE A 161 5.01 -6.26 -20.96
N ILE A 162 4.66 -7.09 -19.96
CA ILE A 162 3.61 -8.11 -20.09
C ILE A 162 2.24 -7.46 -20.30
N LEU A 163 1.89 -6.39 -19.57
CA LEU A 163 0.65 -5.64 -19.79
C LEU A 163 0.53 -5.17 -21.22
N ASN A 164 1.60 -4.57 -21.76
CA ASN A 164 1.60 -4.08 -23.15
C ASN A 164 1.46 -5.21 -24.18
N ASP A 165 2.04 -6.38 -23.92
CA ASP A 165 1.90 -7.54 -24.79
C ASP A 165 0.51 -8.20 -24.67
N VAL A 166 -0.05 -8.29 -23.46
CA VAL A 166 -1.42 -8.76 -23.21
C VAL A 166 -2.44 -7.81 -23.83
N LYS A 167 -2.23 -6.49 -23.80
CA LYS A 167 -3.11 -5.53 -24.50
C LYS A 167 -3.18 -5.82 -26.00
N LYS A 168 -2.05 -6.20 -26.61
CA LYS A 168 -2.00 -6.63 -28.01
C LYS A 168 -2.72 -7.96 -28.20
N LEU A 169 -2.52 -8.93 -27.31
CA LEU A 169 -3.20 -10.23 -27.31
C LEU A 169 -4.73 -10.08 -27.30
N VAL A 170 -5.23 -9.19 -26.44
CA VAL A 170 -6.66 -8.87 -26.29
C VAL A 170 -7.24 -8.33 -27.60
N LEU A 171 -6.58 -7.36 -28.24
CA LEU A 171 -7.06 -6.75 -29.48
C LEU A 171 -6.92 -7.67 -30.70
N ARG A 172 -5.73 -8.26 -30.87
CA ARG A 172 -5.40 -9.17 -31.97
C ARG A 172 -4.28 -10.11 -31.55
N GLN A 173 -4.62 -11.39 -31.35
CA GLN A 173 -3.70 -12.42 -30.86
C GLN A 173 -2.35 -12.45 -31.59
N THR A 174 -2.35 -12.40 -32.92
CA THR A 174 -1.12 -12.47 -33.75
C THR A 174 -0.19 -11.26 -33.63
N SER A 175 -0.63 -10.18 -32.97
CA SER A 175 0.18 -8.98 -32.72
C SER A 175 0.96 -9.04 -31.41
N ALA A 176 0.60 -9.95 -30.49
CA ALA A 176 1.37 -10.22 -29.29
C ALA A 176 2.65 -11.01 -29.63
N LEU A 177 3.75 -10.66 -28.97
CA LEU A 177 5.03 -11.35 -29.16
C LEU A 177 5.02 -12.70 -28.44
N LEU A 178 4.36 -12.79 -27.29
CA LEU A 178 4.41 -13.95 -26.40
C LEU A 178 3.19 -14.86 -26.53
N VAL A 179 2.43 -14.74 -27.63
CA VAL A 179 1.18 -15.49 -27.86
C VAL A 179 1.35 -17.00 -27.64
N ASP A 180 2.30 -17.64 -28.31
CA ASP A 180 2.55 -19.09 -28.20
C ASP A 180 3.12 -19.47 -26.81
N PHE A 181 3.89 -18.56 -26.20
CA PHE A 181 4.43 -18.78 -24.86
C PHE A 181 3.33 -18.74 -23.79
N TYR A 182 2.32 -17.89 -23.96
CA TYR A 182 1.20 -17.79 -23.03
C TYR A 182 0.26 -19.00 -23.10
N SER A 183 0.01 -19.57 -24.28
CA SER A 183 -0.83 -20.77 -24.41
C SER A 183 -0.20 -21.98 -23.72
N GLU A 184 1.12 -22.13 -23.83
CA GLU A 184 1.89 -23.22 -23.22
C GLU A 184 2.28 -22.97 -21.75
N LEU A 185 1.83 -21.88 -21.14
CA LEU A 185 2.31 -21.43 -19.83
C LEU A 185 1.87 -22.37 -18.70
N ASN A 186 2.83 -22.95 -17.96
CA ASN A 186 2.55 -23.87 -16.86
C ASN A 186 2.73 -23.25 -15.47
N MET A 187 3.56 -22.21 -15.35
CA MET A 187 3.80 -21.55 -14.07
C MET A 187 4.02 -20.04 -14.23
N ILE A 188 3.50 -19.27 -13.26
CA ILE A 188 3.78 -17.84 -13.11
C ILE A 188 4.40 -17.60 -11.74
N VAL A 189 5.49 -16.85 -11.70
CA VAL A 189 6.17 -16.42 -10.49
C VAL A 189 6.12 -14.90 -10.41
N ILE A 190 5.70 -14.35 -9.27
CA ILE A 190 5.79 -12.92 -8.99
C ILE A 190 6.74 -12.74 -7.82
N ASP A 191 7.84 -12.03 -8.05
CA ASP A 191 8.76 -11.63 -6.98
C ASP A 191 8.41 -10.23 -6.45
N GLU A 192 8.75 -10.00 -5.19
CA GLU A 192 8.58 -8.73 -4.47
C GLU A 192 7.20 -8.08 -4.66
N LEU A 193 6.12 -8.82 -4.36
CA LEU A 193 4.74 -8.30 -4.50
C LEU A 193 4.55 -6.95 -3.76
N ASP A 194 5.23 -6.77 -2.63
CA ASP A 194 5.21 -5.56 -1.79
C ASP A 194 5.94 -4.34 -2.39
N PHE A 195 6.53 -4.50 -3.58
CA PHE A 195 7.01 -3.38 -4.39
C PHE A 195 5.85 -2.61 -5.04
N TYR A 196 4.80 -3.31 -5.48
CA TYR A 196 3.76 -2.71 -6.30
C TYR A 196 2.78 -1.89 -5.46
N TYR A 197 2.37 -0.75 -6.02
CA TYR A 197 1.30 0.06 -5.44
C TYR A 197 -0.09 -0.54 -5.76
N PRO A 198 -1.15 -0.15 -5.04
CA PRO A 198 -2.45 -0.82 -5.12
C PRO A 198 -3.08 -0.87 -6.51
N ARG A 199 -2.95 0.21 -7.30
CA ARG A 199 -3.44 0.23 -8.68
C ARG A 199 -2.69 -0.80 -9.54
N SER A 200 -1.36 -0.80 -9.46
CA SER A 200 -0.50 -1.75 -10.19
C SER A 200 -0.75 -3.20 -9.75
N LEU A 201 -1.00 -3.45 -8.46
CA LEU A 201 -1.41 -4.77 -7.96
C LEU A 201 -2.72 -5.22 -8.58
N SER A 202 -3.69 -4.33 -8.70
CA SER A 202 -5.00 -4.63 -9.30
C SER A 202 -4.87 -5.00 -10.78
N LEU A 203 -3.99 -4.30 -11.50
CA LEU A 203 -3.65 -4.67 -12.89
C LEU A 203 -2.88 -6.00 -12.95
N LEU A 204 -1.95 -6.26 -12.02
CA LEU A 204 -1.23 -7.52 -11.95
C LEU A 204 -2.17 -8.71 -11.75
N LEU A 205 -3.13 -8.59 -10.83
CA LEU A 205 -4.16 -9.62 -10.64
C LEU A 205 -4.99 -9.83 -11.91
N ALA A 206 -5.41 -8.74 -12.57
CA ALA A 206 -6.15 -8.85 -13.83
C ALA A 206 -5.32 -9.56 -14.92
N LEU A 207 -4.01 -9.28 -15.00
CA LEU A 207 -3.09 -9.99 -15.90
C LEU A 207 -3.01 -11.48 -15.58
N LEU A 208 -2.89 -11.84 -14.30
CA LEU A 208 -2.88 -13.25 -13.90
C LEU A 208 -4.16 -13.96 -14.35
N LYS A 209 -5.33 -13.34 -14.17
CA LYS A 209 -6.62 -13.92 -14.61
C LYS A 209 -6.64 -14.11 -16.12
N ILE A 210 -6.26 -13.11 -16.91
CA ILE A 210 -6.23 -13.20 -18.38
C ILE A 210 -5.25 -14.29 -18.85
N LEU A 211 -4.05 -14.34 -18.29
CA LEU A 211 -3.04 -15.34 -18.63
C LEU A 211 -3.48 -16.75 -18.24
N CYS A 212 -4.15 -16.92 -17.09
CA CYS A 212 -4.70 -18.21 -16.68
C CYS A 212 -5.82 -18.70 -17.60
N MET A 213 -6.65 -17.77 -18.10
CA MET A 213 -7.74 -18.08 -19.02
C MET A 213 -7.25 -18.38 -20.43
N TYR A 214 -6.13 -17.79 -20.84
CA TYR A 214 -5.54 -18.03 -22.16
C TYR A 214 -4.66 -19.29 -22.22
N SER A 215 -4.03 -19.68 -21.11
CA SER A 215 -3.21 -20.89 -21.04
C SER A 215 -4.03 -22.17 -21.11
N ASP A 216 -3.54 -23.16 -21.85
CA ASP A 216 -4.18 -24.47 -22.01
C ASP A 216 -4.13 -25.32 -20.72
N THR A 217 -3.20 -25.04 -19.80
CA THR A 217 -2.93 -25.88 -18.62
C THR A 217 -3.34 -25.25 -17.29
N LYS A 218 -3.81 -24.00 -17.31
CA LYS A 218 -4.04 -23.13 -16.14
C LYS A 218 -2.81 -23.10 -15.21
N PRO A 219 -1.93 -22.11 -15.37
CA PRO A 219 -0.62 -22.11 -14.74
C PRO A 219 -0.73 -22.10 -13.22
N GLN A 220 0.19 -22.80 -12.58
CA GLN A 220 0.40 -22.71 -11.14
C GLN A 220 1.06 -21.36 -10.80
N ILE A 221 0.73 -20.77 -9.65
CA ILE A 221 1.21 -19.43 -9.27
C ILE A 221 2.03 -19.50 -7.99
N ALA A 222 3.22 -18.89 -8.02
CA ALA A 222 4.05 -18.62 -6.85
C ALA A 222 4.20 -17.10 -6.65
N ILE A 223 3.84 -16.63 -5.46
CA ILE A 223 3.97 -15.24 -5.04
C ILE A 223 5.04 -15.14 -3.96
N LEU A 224 6.01 -14.24 -4.13
CA LEU A 224 7.05 -13.97 -3.14
C LEU A 224 6.87 -12.56 -2.60
N THR A 225 6.82 -12.42 -1.28
CA THR A 225 6.59 -11.13 -0.62
C THR A 225 7.19 -11.09 0.78
N ALA A 226 7.44 -9.89 1.32
CA ALA A 226 7.85 -9.72 2.71
C ALA A 226 6.71 -9.22 3.62
N THR A 227 5.82 -8.35 3.12
CA THR A 227 4.93 -7.52 3.97
C THR A 227 3.44 -7.62 3.66
N LEU A 228 3.02 -8.65 2.92
CA LEU A 228 1.61 -8.90 2.63
C LEU A 228 0.80 -9.11 3.92
N SER A 229 -0.29 -8.36 4.06
CA SER A 229 -1.13 -8.32 5.26
C SER A 229 -2.27 -9.32 5.26
N ASN A 230 -2.87 -9.56 4.10
CA ASN A 230 -4.02 -10.43 3.89
C ASN A 230 -3.71 -11.53 2.84
N PRO A 231 -2.77 -12.45 3.12
CA PRO A 231 -2.41 -13.51 2.18
C PRO A 231 -3.57 -14.44 1.82
N GLU A 232 -4.59 -14.55 2.68
CA GLU A 232 -5.77 -15.38 2.48
C GLU A 232 -6.63 -14.87 1.32
N ASP A 233 -6.87 -13.55 1.24
CA ASP A 233 -7.65 -12.94 0.15
C ASP A 233 -6.99 -13.19 -1.21
N LEU A 234 -5.66 -13.02 -1.26
CA LEU A 234 -4.87 -13.36 -2.44
C LEU A 234 -4.95 -14.86 -2.74
N GLY A 235 -4.84 -15.72 -1.74
CA GLY A 235 -4.94 -17.18 -1.90
C GLY A 235 -6.27 -17.64 -2.47
N VAL A 236 -7.39 -17.09 -1.97
CA VAL A 236 -8.75 -17.34 -2.48
C VAL A 236 -8.85 -16.92 -3.94
N TYR A 237 -8.35 -15.74 -4.28
CA TYR A 237 -8.31 -15.27 -5.67
C TYR A 237 -7.48 -16.18 -6.58
N LEU A 238 -6.28 -16.61 -6.14
CA LEU A 238 -5.44 -17.53 -6.90
C LEU A 238 -6.14 -18.87 -7.13
N LYS A 239 -6.87 -19.37 -6.12
CA LYS A 239 -7.67 -20.60 -6.25
C LYS A 239 -8.80 -20.45 -7.26
N GLU A 240 -9.50 -19.31 -7.27
CA GLU A 240 -10.55 -19.01 -8.25
C GLU A 240 -10.00 -19.08 -9.68
N ILE A 241 -8.90 -18.38 -9.96
CA ILE A 241 -8.41 -18.24 -11.35
C ILE A 241 -7.67 -19.47 -11.87
N THR A 242 -6.99 -20.23 -10.99
CA THR A 242 -6.21 -21.41 -11.39
C THR A 242 -6.99 -22.72 -11.24
N GLY A 243 -8.01 -22.76 -10.37
CA GLY A 243 -8.66 -24.00 -9.93
C GLY A 243 -7.82 -24.84 -8.97
N ARG A 244 -6.68 -24.35 -8.49
CA ARG A 244 -5.74 -25.06 -7.61
C ARG A 244 -5.84 -24.53 -6.18
N ASN A 245 -5.74 -25.42 -5.19
CA ASN A 245 -5.61 -24.99 -3.79
C ASN A 245 -4.32 -24.19 -3.57
N TYR A 246 -4.23 -23.42 -2.49
CA TYR A 246 -3.06 -22.63 -2.16
C TYR A 246 -2.51 -22.97 -0.77
N VAL A 247 -1.23 -22.64 -0.55
CA VAL A 247 -0.56 -22.71 0.76
C VAL A 247 0.18 -21.41 1.01
N VAL A 248 0.00 -20.85 2.21
CA VAL A 248 0.84 -19.75 2.70
C VAL A 248 2.02 -20.35 3.45
N VAL A 249 3.23 -20.02 3.03
CA VAL A 249 4.47 -20.48 3.65
C VAL A 249 5.19 -19.27 4.22
N GLU A 250 5.43 -19.29 5.53
CA GLU A 250 6.22 -18.26 6.20
C GLU A 250 7.64 -18.76 6.44
N GLY A 251 8.63 -17.87 6.28
CA GLY A 251 10.04 -18.18 6.49
C GLY A 251 10.74 -17.07 7.26
N LYS A 252 11.71 -17.45 8.11
CA LYS A 252 12.60 -16.50 8.77
C LYS A 252 13.77 -16.16 7.84
N PRO A 253 14.19 -14.88 7.74
CA PRO A 253 15.44 -14.54 7.07
C PRO A 253 16.64 -15.02 7.89
N PHE A 254 17.74 -15.31 7.21
CA PHE A 254 19.03 -15.47 7.88
C PHE A 254 19.62 -14.07 8.13
N GLU A 255 19.90 -13.76 9.39
CA GLU A 255 20.55 -12.53 9.81
C GLU A 255 21.52 -12.83 10.94
N VAL A 256 22.76 -12.38 10.83
CA VAL A 256 23.69 -12.43 11.97
C VAL A 256 23.33 -11.35 13.01
N GLU A 257 23.95 -11.41 14.19
CA GLU A 257 23.83 -10.34 15.18
C GLU A 257 24.12 -8.98 14.53
N ASN A 258 23.26 -7.98 14.76
CA ASN A 258 23.47 -6.62 14.24
C ASN A 258 23.68 -5.63 15.38
N ARG A 259 24.83 -4.97 15.39
CA ARG A 259 25.19 -3.94 16.37
C ARG A 259 24.86 -2.57 15.79
N VAL A 260 23.93 -1.88 16.42
CA VAL A 260 23.45 -0.58 15.96
C VAL A 260 24.17 0.51 16.75
N TYR A 261 24.68 1.52 16.07
CA TYR A 261 25.33 2.70 16.63
C TYR A 261 24.64 3.97 16.08
N ILE A 262 24.15 4.81 16.98
CA ILE A 262 23.57 6.12 16.67
C ILE A 262 24.56 7.18 17.14
N ILE A 263 25.15 7.92 16.20
CA ILE A 263 26.17 8.91 16.48
C ILE A 263 25.52 10.21 16.96
N LEU A 264 25.95 10.71 18.12
CA LEU A 264 25.39 11.91 18.74
C LEU A 264 26.29 13.14 18.57
N GLY A 265 27.59 12.93 18.47
CA GLY A 265 28.57 13.99 18.17
C GLY A 265 29.95 13.67 18.72
N TRP A 266 30.90 14.59 18.50
CA TRP A 266 32.29 14.38 18.84
C TRP A 266 32.68 15.01 20.17
N ASN A 267 33.38 14.24 21.02
CA ASN A 267 33.96 14.72 22.27
C ASN A 267 33.02 15.63 23.08
N LEU A 268 31.75 15.21 23.22
CA LEU A 268 30.68 16.06 23.75
C LEU A 268 30.99 16.50 25.18
N LYS A 269 31.63 15.66 26.00
CA LYS A 269 31.99 16.03 27.37
C LYS A 269 32.94 17.22 27.42
N GLU A 270 34.07 17.15 26.72
CA GLU A 270 35.13 18.15 26.79
C GLU A 270 34.78 19.41 25.99
N GLN A 271 34.28 19.25 24.76
CA GLN A 271 34.06 20.38 23.84
C GLN A 271 32.71 21.08 24.03
N LEU A 272 31.70 20.37 24.55
CA LEU A 272 30.33 20.87 24.61
C LEU A 272 29.82 20.99 26.05
N TRP A 273 29.67 19.89 26.80
CA TRP A 273 29.06 19.87 28.12
C TRP A 273 29.83 20.73 29.14
N ASN A 274 31.17 20.61 29.19
CA ASN A 274 32.00 21.43 30.07
C ASN A 274 31.90 22.93 29.72
N ARG A 275 31.81 23.27 28.43
CA ARG A 275 31.61 24.65 27.97
C ARG A 275 30.25 25.19 28.42
N ILE A 276 29.18 24.41 28.25
CA ILE A 276 27.83 24.78 28.70
C ILE A 276 27.78 24.94 30.22
N LYS A 277 28.41 24.03 30.98
CA LYS A 277 28.55 24.14 32.44
C LYS A 277 29.26 25.42 32.87
N GLY A 278 30.32 25.81 32.16
CA GLY A 278 31.01 27.07 32.41
C GLY A 278 30.10 28.30 32.30
N MET A 279 29.02 28.18 31.52
CA MET A 279 28.01 29.22 31.28
C MET A 279 26.72 29.01 32.09
N GLU A 280 26.69 28.09 33.06
CA GLU A 280 25.46 27.68 33.79
C GLU A 280 24.69 28.87 34.37
N LYS A 281 25.38 29.80 35.04
CA LYS A 281 24.73 30.98 35.64
C LYS A 281 24.07 31.87 34.61
N GLU A 282 24.74 32.11 33.49
CA GLU A 282 24.24 32.93 32.36
C GLU A 282 23.02 32.26 31.73
N ILE A 283 23.14 30.96 31.40
CA ILE A 283 22.05 30.16 30.81
C ILE A 283 20.83 30.17 31.72
N LEU A 284 20.98 29.80 32.99
CA LEU A 284 19.85 29.71 33.92
C LEU A 284 19.26 31.09 34.28
N SER A 285 20.00 32.19 34.11
CA SER A 285 19.46 33.54 34.29
C SER A 285 18.62 34.01 33.10
N SER A 286 18.89 33.49 31.89
CA SER A 286 18.18 33.83 30.65
C SER A 286 16.85 33.09 30.45
N ILE A 287 16.45 32.24 31.41
CA ILE A 287 15.32 31.32 31.28
C ILE A 287 14.37 31.49 32.46
N GLU A 288 13.20 32.01 32.14
CA GLU A 288 12.12 32.28 33.10
C GLU A 288 11.16 31.09 33.22
N GLU A 289 11.03 30.28 32.16
CA GLU A 289 10.09 29.17 32.11
C GLU A 289 10.55 27.95 32.91
N GLU A 290 9.83 27.64 33.99
CA GLU A 290 10.21 26.57 34.92
C GLU A 290 10.35 25.17 34.28
N PRO A 291 9.52 24.73 33.32
CA PRO A 291 9.74 23.45 32.64
C PRO A 291 11.07 23.38 31.88
N ILE A 292 11.45 24.45 31.17
CA ILE A 292 12.73 24.56 30.45
C ILE A 292 13.89 24.57 31.44
N ARG A 293 13.75 25.34 32.52
CA ARG A 293 14.74 25.43 33.59
C ARG A 293 15.01 24.06 34.22
N ARG A 294 13.96 23.30 34.57
CA ARG A 294 14.08 21.94 35.11
C ARG A 294 14.83 21.00 34.17
N GLU A 295 14.54 21.05 32.88
CA GLU A 295 15.18 20.20 31.86
C GLU A 295 16.68 20.51 31.73
N LEU A 296 17.05 21.79 31.67
CA LEU A 296 18.45 22.20 31.57
C LEU A 296 19.23 21.93 32.85
N VAL A 297 18.66 22.19 34.04
CA VAL A 297 19.32 21.87 35.32
C VAL A 297 19.63 20.38 35.40
N LYS A 298 18.70 19.52 34.95
CA LYS A 298 18.94 18.08 34.92
C LYS A 298 20.09 17.72 33.97
N ALA A 299 20.11 18.29 32.76
CA ALA A 299 21.19 18.08 31.79
C ALA A 299 22.56 18.64 32.25
N LEU A 300 22.57 19.73 32.99
CA LEU A 300 23.80 20.27 33.56
C LEU A 300 24.33 19.39 34.70
N LYS A 301 23.46 18.76 35.50
CA LYS A 301 23.90 17.91 36.61
C LYS A 301 24.32 16.51 36.18
N ASP A 302 23.63 15.94 35.19
CA ASP A 302 23.78 14.55 34.74
C ASP A 302 24.23 14.50 33.27
N TYR A 303 25.45 14.01 33.05
CA TYR A 303 26.03 13.89 31.70
C TYR A 303 25.28 12.87 30.84
N ASP A 304 24.83 11.76 31.42
CA ASP A 304 24.12 10.72 30.65
C ASP A 304 22.75 11.25 30.21
N TYR A 305 22.08 12.02 31.07
CA TYR A 305 20.87 12.73 30.70
C TYR A 305 21.13 13.78 29.60
N PHE A 306 22.22 14.53 29.70
CA PHE A 306 22.62 15.50 28.67
C PHE A 306 22.85 14.81 27.32
N VAL A 307 23.64 13.74 27.28
CA VAL A 307 23.95 12.99 26.04
C VAL A 307 22.65 12.48 25.40
N ARG A 308 21.75 11.89 26.20
CA ARG A 308 20.46 11.39 25.70
C ARG A 308 19.53 12.48 25.15
N ASN A 309 19.71 13.72 25.60
CA ASN A 309 18.85 14.85 25.21
C ASN A 309 19.63 15.96 24.51
N VAL A 310 20.82 15.65 23.96
CA VAL A 310 21.77 16.67 23.50
C VAL A 310 21.15 17.57 22.43
N TYR A 311 20.44 16.99 21.45
CA TYR A 311 19.77 17.75 20.39
C TYR A 311 18.71 18.70 20.94
N ARG A 312 17.95 18.28 21.94
CA ARG A 312 16.93 19.11 22.59
C ARG A 312 17.56 20.22 23.42
N VAL A 313 18.55 19.89 24.25
CA VAL A 313 19.28 20.87 25.07
C VAL A 313 19.94 21.92 24.18
N ILE A 314 20.63 21.50 23.11
CA ILE A 314 21.25 22.45 22.18
C ILE A 314 20.20 23.30 21.48
N ALA A 315 19.06 22.72 21.08
CA ALA A 315 18.00 23.50 20.46
C ALA A 315 17.42 24.58 21.42
N ILE A 316 17.24 24.25 22.70
CA ILE A 316 16.82 25.22 23.73
C ILE A 316 17.85 26.36 23.85
N LEU A 317 19.13 26.03 23.91
CA LEU A 317 20.18 27.04 24.04
C LEU A 317 20.27 27.93 22.78
N GLN A 318 20.18 27.34 21.58
CA GLN A 318 20.17 28.07 20.32
C GLN A 318 18.96 29.01 20.20
N SER A 319 17.78 28.59 20.68
CA SER A 319 16.59 29.46 20.67
C SER A 319 16.73 30.67 21.60
N ARG A 320 17.66 30.63 22.56
CA ARG A 320 18.00 31.73 23.49
C ARG A 320 19.22 32.54 23.03
N GLY A 321 19.70 32.30 21.82
CA GLY A 321 20.79 33.07 21.20
C GLY A 321 22.20 32.57 21.54
N PHE A 322 22.35 31.47 22.27
CA PHE A 322 23.66 30.87 22.49
C PHE A 322 24.15 30.16 21.21
N ASP A 323 25.28 30.60 20.64
CA ASP A 323 25.91 29.92 19.49
C ASP A 323 26.68 28.68 19.96
N ILE A 324 25.88 27.65 20.25
CA ILE A 324 26.33 26.34 20.68
C ILE A 324 25.93 25.36 19.59
N ARG A 325 26.92 24.62 19.07
CA ARG A 325 26.72 23.63 18.02
C ARG A 325 27.26 22.32 18.52
N ILE A 326 26.55 21.24 18.23
CA ILE A 326 27.05 19.89 18.46
C ILE A 326 28.28 19.71 17.56
N PRO A 327 29.47 19.44 18.12
CA PRO A 327 30.66 19.15 17.32
C PRO A 327 30.36 17.96 16.41
N GLN A 328 30.34 18.21 15.11
CA GLN A 328 30.08 17.16 14.13
C GLN A 328 31.39 16.43 13.83
N PRO A 329 31.41 15.09 13.84
CA PRO A 329 32.55 14.35 13.34
C PRO A 329 32.75 14.68 11.85
N ASP A 330 34.01 14.73 11.40
CA ASP A 330 34.25 14.46 9.99
C ASP A 330 33.89 12.99 9.77
N TYR A 331 32.69 12.74 9.25
CA TYR A 331 32.22 11.38 8.99
C TYR A 331 33.17 10.63 8.05
N THR A 332 33.99 11.33 7.26
CA THR A 332 35.01 10.70 6.44
C THR A 332 36.11 10.06 7.28
N ASP A 333 36.38 10.53 8.51
CA ASP A 333 37.33 9.87 9.42
C ASP A 333 36.82 8.51 9.89
N ILE A 334 35.54 8.43 10.26
CA ILE A 334 34.90 7.16 10.63
C ILE A 334 34.89 6.21 9.43
N ILE A 335 34.47 6.69 8.26
CA ILE A 335 34.37 5.85 7.04
C ILE A 335 35.75 5.38 6.59
N SER A 336 36.77 6.22 6.68
CA SER A 336 38.13 5.89 6.21
C SER A 336 38.76 4.77 7.03
N LYS A 337 38.39 4.60 8.31
CA LYS A 337 38.82 3.45 9.12
C LYS A 337 38.34 2.11 8.57
N TYR A 338 37.28 2.11 7.74
CA TYR A 338 36.75 0.91 7.11
C TYR A 338 37.39 0.57 5.76
N LEU A 339 38.35 1.38 5.28
CA LEU A 339 39.09 1.08 4.05
C LEU A 339 39.98 -0.17 4.18
N ASP A 340 40.35 -0.54 5.40
CA ASP A 340 41.18 -1.72 5.71
C ASP A 340 40.37 -2.92 6.21
N ASP A 341 39.03 -2.81 6.20
CA ASP A 341 38.15 -3.86 6.70
C ASP A 341 38.17 -5.11 5.80
N GLU A 342 37.85 -6.25 6.41
CA GLU A 342 37.79 -7.52 5.69
C GLU A 342 36.62 -7.54 4.68
N TYR A 343 35.48 -6.98 5.08
CA TYR A 343 34.23 -7.00 4.33
C TYR A 343 33.79 -5.60 3.90
N LEU A 344 32.85 -5.56 2.96
CA LEU A 344 32.37 -4.31 2.37
C LEU A 344 31.54 -3.49 3.38
N THR A 345 31.76 -2.18 3.38
CA THR A 345 30.90 -1.18 4.02
C THR A 345 30.09 -0.43 2.96
N LEU A 346 28.76 -0.41 3.12
CA LEU A 346 27.88 0.43 2.33
C LEU A 346 27.59 1.74 3.04
N VAL A 347 27.69 2.86 2.32
CA VAL A 347 27.39 4.20 2.84
C VAL A 347 26.25 4.79 2.01
N PHE A 348 25.12 5.05 2.66
CA PHE A 348 23.98 5.70 2.03
C PHE A 348 24.00 7.21 2.24
N THR A 349 23.79 7.98 1.17
CA THR A 349 23.70 9.44 1.16
C THR A 349 22.32 9.91 0.68
N SER A 350 21.99 11.19 0.85
CA SER A 350 20.74 11.74 0.30
C SER A 350 20.80 12.02 -1.21
N SER A 351 21.99 12.27 -1.77
CA SER A 351 22.16 12.65 -3.17
C SER A 351 23.41 12.06 -3.83
N ILE A 352 23.42 12.06 -5.17
CA ILE A 352 24.58 11.66 -5.99
C ILE A 352 25.76 12.61 -5.72
N SER A 353 25.48 13.91 -5.66
CA SER A 353 26.47 14.95 -5.38
C SER A 353 27.17 14.72 -4.03
N HIS A 354 26.40 14.40 -2.98
CA HIS A 354 26.96 14.08 -1.67
C HIS A 354 27.76 12.78 -1.69
N ALA A 355 27.32 11.76 -2.43
CA ALA A 355 28.10 10.54 -2.61
C ALA A 355 29.47 10.81 -3.25
N GLU A 356 29.51 11.58 -4.34
CA GLU A 356 30.75 11.96 -5.02
C GLU A 356 31.65 12.84 -4.15
N GLU A 357 31.08 13.74 -3.34
CA GLU A 357 31.83 14.54 -2.36
C GLU A 357 32.52 13.66 -1.32
N VAL A 358 31.80 12.70 -0.72
CA VAL A 358 32.35 11.78 0.28
C VAL A 358 33.55 11.02 -0.29
N VAL A 359 33.40 10.42 -1.47
CA VAL A 359 34.48 9.66 -2.13
C VAL A 359 35.66 10.55 -2.46
N ARG A 360 35.43 11.76 -2.98
CA ARG A 360 36.48 12.72 -3.32
C ARG A 360 37.29 13.14 -2.08
N LYS A 361 36.63 13.42 -0.95
CA LYS A 361 37.30 13.77 0.31
C LYS A 361 38.19 12.65 0.79
N ILE A 362 37.69 11.41 0.77
CA ILE A 362 38.46 10.23 1.18
C ILE A 362 39.67 10.02 0.27
N LYS A 363 39.48 10.04 -1.07
CA LYS A 363 40.60 9.90 -2.04
C LYS A 363 41.62 11.04 -1.94
N SER A 364 41.17 12.26 -1.63
CA SER A 364 42.07 13.39 -1.40
C SER A 364 42.95 13.19 -0.16
N LYS A 365 42.44 12.52 0.87
CA LYS A 365 43.14 12.32 2.16
C LYS A 365 44.02 11.07 2.17
N TYR A 366 43.60 10.00 1.50
CA TYR A 366 44.24 8.67 1.54
C TYR A 366 44.83 8.22 0.19
N GLY A 367 44.76 9.06 -0.85
CA GLY A 367 45.28 8.78 -2.18
C GLY A 367 44.20 8.32 -3.18
N GLY A 368 44.46 8.56 -4.46
CA GLY A 368 43.51 8.27 -5.55
C GLY A 368 43.16 6.78 -5.71
N GLU A 369 44.02 5.89 -5.20
CA GLU A 369 43.86 4.43 -5.22
C GLU A 369 43.10 3.88 -4.00
N ALA A 370 42.63 4.74 -3.08
CA ALA A 370 41.86 4.30 -1.92
C ALA A 370 40.67 3.41 -2.37
N PRO A 371 40.39 2.29 -1.67
CA PRO A 371 39.41 1.28 -2.08
C PRO A 371 37.96 1.73 -1.83
N VAL A 372 37.60 2.88 -2.38
CA VAL A 372 36.31 3.55 -2.24
C VAL A 372 35.80 4.04 -3.59
N GLU A 373 34.52 3.77 -3.89
CA GLU A 373 33.87 4.21 -5.13
C GLU A 373 32.42 4.64 -4.90
N THR A 374 31.91 5.45 -5.82
CA THR A 374 30.48 5.80 -5.88
C THR A 374 29.71 4.82 -6.75
N HIS A 375 28.44 4.57 -6.42
CA HIS A 375 27.53 3.79 -7.25
C HIS A 375 26.18 4.50 -7.38
N HIS A 376 25.79 4.87 -8.59
CA HIS A 376 24.52 5.53 -8.91
C HIS A 376 24.14 5.39 -10.39
N HIS A 377 22.87 5.60 -10.73
CA HIS A 377 22.30 5.31 -12.05
C HIS A 377 22.90 6.14 -13.19
N LEU A 378 23.39 7.36 -12.92
CA LEU A 378 24.09 8.18 -13.91
C LEU A 378 25.45 7.61 -14.35
N LYS A 379 26.02 6.62 -13.65
CA LYS A 379 27.21 5.92 -14.15
C LYS A 379 26.81 4.95 -15.27
N PRO A 380 27.56 4.94 -16.40
CA PRO A 380 27.39 3.96 -17.46
C PRO A 380 27.31 2.53 -16.92
N LYS A 381 26.44 1.71 -17.51
CA LYS A 381 26.19 0.33 -17.05
C LYS A 381 27.49 -0.49 -16.93
N ALA A 382 28.38 -0.42 -17.92
CA ALA A 382 29.67 -1.12 -17.90
C ALA A 382 30.57 -0.70 -16.72
N ILE A 383 30.50 0.57 -16.29
CA ILE A 383 31.26 1.06 -15.13
C ILE A 383 30.64 0.52 -13.84
N ARG A 384 29.30 0.52 -13.73
CA ARG A 384 28.62 -0.06 -12.57
C ARG A 384 28.94 -1.54 -12.40
N GLU A 385 28.85 -2.33 -13.47
CA GLU A 385 29.20 -3.76 -13.46
C GLU A 385 30.66 -3.98 -13.02
N SER A 386 31.59 -3.17 -13.52
CA SER A 386 33.00 -3.21 -13.09
C SER A 386 33.17 -2.91 -11.59
N ILE A 387 32.46 -1.92 -11.07
CA ILE A 387 32.48 -1.57 -9.64
C ILE A 387 31.89 -2.72 -8.80
N GLU A 388 30.77 -3.30 -9.22
CA GLU A 388 30.13 -4.45 -8.56
C GLU A 388 31.09 -5.65 -8.49
N ASP A 389 31.75 -5.99 -9.61
CA ASP A 389 32.70 -7.10 -9.66
C ASP A 389 33.94 -6.87 -8.79
N ARG A 390 34.48 -5.64 -8.80
CA ARG A 390 35.62 -5.28 -7.93
C ARG A 390 35.25 -5.32 -6.45
N ALA A 391 34.03 -4.91 -6.09
CA ALA A 391 33.51 -5.04 -4.73
C ALA A 391 33.37 -6.52 -4.32
N LYS A 392 32.84 -7.39 -5.20
CA LYS A 392 32.78 -8.84 -4.95
C LYS A 392 34.15 -9.47 -4.71
N ARG A 393 35.18 -9.02 -5.44
CA ARG A 393 36.57 -9.48 -5.27
C ARG A 393 37.27 -8.89 -4.04
N GLY A 394 36.61 -7.98 -3.32
CA GLY A 394 37.17 -7.32 -2.14
C GLY A 394 38.20 -6.23 -2.45
N GLU A 395 38.30 -5.78 -3.72
CA GLU A 395 39.17 -4.66 -4.12
C GLU A 395 38.59 -3.31 -3.72
N ILE A 396 37.26 -3.23 -3.57
CA ILE A 396 36.55 -2.07 -3.05
C ILE A 396 36.04 -2.44 -1.67
N LYS A 397 36.35 -1.59 -0.68
CA LYS A 397 36.02 -1.79 0.74
C LYS A 397 34.90 -0.87 1.21
N VAL A 398 34.70 0.25 0.52
CA VAL A 398 33.61 1.20 0.79
C VAL A 398 32.89 1.54 -0.51
N LEU A 399 31.56 1.35 -0.54
CA LEU A 399 30.70 1.84 -1.63
C LEU A 399 29.74 2.91 -1.12
N VAL A 400 29.73 4.06 -1.80
CA VAL A 400 28.85 5.19 -1.46
C VAL A 400 27.75 5.31 -2.50
N SER A 401 26.48 5.29 -2.07
CA SER A 401 25.33 5.34 -2.98
C SER A 401 24.14 6.08 -2.38
N PRO A 402 23.40 6.89 -3.16
CA PRO A 402 22.22 7.57 -2.63
C PRO A 402 21.02 6.63 -2.47
N ARG A 403 20.71 5.86 -3.52
CA ARG A 403 19.55 4.93 -3.56
C ARG A 403 19.82 3.64 -4.33
N THR A 404 20.71 3.62 -5.32
CA THR A 404 20.82 2.46 -6.22
C THR A 404 21.27 1.15 -5.54
N LEU A 405 22.02 1.25 -4.43
CA LEU A 405 22.44 0.07 -3.66
C LEU A 405 21.47 -0.29 -2.53
N SER A 406 20.36 0.42 -2.33
CA SER A 406 19.32 0.00 -1.36
C SER A 406 18.57 -1.25 -1.87
N GLN A 407 18.78 -1.57 -3.14
CA GLN A 407 18.07 -2.58 -3.91
C GLN A 407 18.96 -3.77 -4.32
N GLY A 408 18.31 -4.85 -4.80
CA GLY A 408 18.70 -6.27 -4.98
C GLY A 408 20.10 -6.72 -5.43
N ILE A 409 21.13 -5.88 -5.47
CA ILE A 409 22.40 -6.15 -6.15
C ILE A 409 23.35 -6.96 -5.25
N ASP A 410 23.94 -8.00 -5.81
CA ASP A 410 25.05 -8.75 -5.24
C ASP A 410 26.34 -7.94 -5.46
N ILE A 411 26.92 -7.49 -4.37
CA ILE A 411 28.16 -6.70 -4.33
C ILE A 411 29.17 -7.34 -3.37
N GLY A 412 28.97 -8.63 -3.04
CA GLY A 412 29.76 -9.36 -2.07
C GLY A 412 29.19 -9.31 -0.65
N THR A 413 30.01 -9.71 0.33
CA THR A 413 29.64 -9.76 1.74
C THR A 413 29.65 -8.37 2.35
N VAL A 414 28.47 -7.82 2.63
CA VAL A 414 28.33 -6.54 3.31
C VAL A 414 28.24 -6.76 4.81
N ALA A 415 29.19 -6.21 5.54
CA ALA A 415 29.22 -6.31 7.00
C ALA A 415 28.60 -5.10 7.69
N ARG A 416 28.67 -3.94 7.05
CA ARG A 416 28.28 -2.67 7.66
C ARG A 416 27.46 -1.81 6.69
N VAL A 417 26.43 -1.18 7.23
CA VAL A 417 25.68 -0.11 6.57
C VAL A 417 25.82 1.16 7.39
N VAL A 418 26.22 2.25 6.74
CA VAL A 418 26.31 3.60 7.30
C VAL A 418 25.23 4.46 6.64
N HIS A 419 24.34 5.02 7.44
CA HIS A 419 23.34 5.99 7.01
C HIS A 419 23.89 7.39 7.29
N LEU A 420 24.33 8.09 6.23
CA LEU A 420 24.64 9.53 6.30
C LEU A 420 23.34 10.30 6.14
N GLY A 421 22.65 10.47 7.27
CA GLY A 421 21.27 10.93 7.35
C GLY A 421 20.26 9.78 7.27
N LEU A 422 19.12 9.93 7.97
CA LEU A 422 18.05 8.95 7.87
C LEU A 422 17.32 9.11 6.53
N PRO A 423 16.81 8.00 5.94
CA PRO A 423 15.89 8.11 4.82
C PRO A 423 14.55 8.70 5.26
N ASP A 424 13.78 9.19 4.29
CA ASP A 424 12.48 9.81 4.53
C ASP A 424 11.43 8.78 5.03
N THR A 425 11.60 7.49 4.71
CA THR A 425 10.65 6.43 5.09
C THR A 425 11.31 5.25 5.80
N VAL A 426 10.55 4.60 6.68
CA VAL A 426 10.97 3.37 7.38
C VAL A 426 11.17 2.20 6.39
N LYS A 427 10.38 2.15 5.32
CA LYS A 427 10.54 1.14 4.25
C LYS A 427 11.92 1.24 3.60
N GLU A 428 12.36 2.44 3.23
CA GLU A 428 13.68 2.65 2.65
C GLU A 428 14.79 2.31 3.66
N PHE A 429 14.63 2.68 4.94
CA PHE A 429 15.57 2.30 6.00
C PHE A 429 15.75 0.79 6.08
N ILE A 430 14.66 0.04 6.12
CA ILE A 430 14.67 -1.44 6.21
C ILE A 430 15.28 -2.05 4.94
N GLN A 431 15.02 -1.51 3.75
CA GLN A 431 15.63 -1.98 2.50
C GLN A 431 17.16 -1.79 2.49
N ARG A 432 17.64 -0.64 2.97
CA ARG A 432 19.07 -0.35 3.14
C ARG A 432 19.72 -1.30 4.15
N GLU A 433 19.08 -1.48 5.32
CA GLU A 433 19.56 -2.38 6.36
C GLU A 433 19.57 -3.85 5.93
N GLY A 434 18.59 -4.26 5.12
CA GLY A 434 18.52 -5.60 4.57
C GLY A 434 19.72 -5.98 3.69
N ARG A 435 20.62 -5.05 3.34
CA ARG A 435 21.81 -5.32 2.48
C ARG A 435 22.95 -6.04 3.18
N LYS A 436 23.02 -6.00 4.52
CA LYS A 436 24.13 -6.57 5.29
C LYS A 436 23.74 -7.84 6.03
N GLY A 437 24.74 -8.51 6.58
CA GLY A 437 24.53 -9.61 7.52
C GLY A 437 23.94 -10.89 6.93
N ARG A 438 23.99 -11.04 5.60
CA ARG A 438 23.36 -12.15 4.85
C ARG A 438 24.20 -13.41 4.76
N ARG A 439 25.43 -13.42 5.30
CA ARG A 439 26.36 -14.56 5.18
C ARG A 439 26.84 -15.05 6.53
N ARG A 440 26.95 -16.37 6.64
CA ARG A 440 27.34 -17.10 7.85
C ARG A 440 28.79 -16.91 8.25
N GLU A 441 29.67 -16.65 7.29
CA GLU A 441 31.06 -16.28 7.56
C GLU A 441 31.20 -14.97 8.35
N LEU A 442 30.16 -14.13 8.35
CA LEU A 442 30.14 -12.89 9.10
C LEU A 442 29.86 -13.16 10.58
N LEU A 443 30.73 -12.70 11.48
CA LEU A 443 30.52 -12.82 12.92
C LEU A 443 29.37 -11.92 13.42
N PHE A 444 29.39 -10.66 12.98
CA PHE A 444 28.39 -9.65 13.32
C PHE A 444 28.30 -8.62 12.18
N SER A 445 27.12 -8.03 12.04
CA SER A 445 26.87 -6.90 11.17
C SER A 445 26.69 -5.62 11.97
N GLU A 446 26.80 -4.46 11.30
CA GLU A 446 26.71 -3.16 11.98
C GLU A 446 25.82 -2.16 11.23
N SER A 447 25.01 -1.41 11.97
CA SER A 447 24.33 -0.19 11.51
C SER A 447 24.99 1.01 12.14
N ILE A 448 25.43 1.98 11.33
CA ILE A 448 25.88 3.27 11.85
C ILE A 448 24.94 4.34 11.32
N ILE A 449 24.25 5.03 12.21
CA ILE A 449 23.34 6.11 11.88
C ILE A 449 24.05 7.42 12.26
N ILE A 450 24.32 8.25 11.25
CA ILE A 450 24.92 9.58 11.43
C ILE A 450 23.85 10.62 11.09
N PRO A 451 23.20 11.25 12.08
CA PRO A 451 22.19 12.28 11.86
C PRO A 451 22.83 13.51 11.21
N LEU A 452 22.45 13.83 9.97
CA LEU A 452 22.99 14.95 9.19
C LEU A 452 21.92 15.97 8.83
N HIS A 453 20.74 15.48 8.44
CA HIS A 453 19.68 16.29 7.86
C HIS A 453 18.84 16.98 8.91
N SER A 454 18.09 17.99 8.45
CA SER A 454 17.20 18.79 9.27
C SER A 454 16.12 17.92 9.93
N TRP A 455 15.60 16.93 9.19
CA TRP A 455 14.67 15.90 9.66
C TRP A 455 15.23 15.08 10.82
N ASP A 456 16.46 14.55 10.68
CA ASP A 456 17.09 13.73 11.72
C ASP A 456 17.18 14.48 13.05
N ARG A 457 17.55 15.76 13.00
CA ARG A 457 17.65 16.64 14.17
C ARG A 457 16.31 16.91 14.81
N GLU A 458 15.24 17.00 14.00
CA GLU A 458 13.88 17.22 14.48
C GLU A 458 13.33 15.97 15.18
N LEU A 459 13.56 14.79 14.60
CA LEU A 459 13.23 13.52 15.25
C LEU A 459 14.01 13.35 16.58
N LEU A 460 15.31 13.66 16.57
CA LEU A 460 16.17 13.56 17.76
C LEU A 460 15.91 14.64 18.82
N SER A 461 15.41 15.82 18.44
CA SER A 461 15.00 16.86 19.41
C SER A 461 13.76 16.44 20.20
N GLN A 462 12.92 15.55 19.65
CA GLN A 462 11.85 14.89 20.40
C GLN A 462 12.35 13.82 21.38
N GLY A 463 13.65 13.50 21.35
CA GLY A 463 14.29 12.52 22.21
C GLY A 463 14.53 11.19 21.50
N LEU A 464 15.47 10.40 22.00
CA LEU A 464 15.89 9.15 21.38
C LEU A 464 14.82 8.08 21.36
N ASP A 465 13.87 8.15 22.29
CA ASP A 465 12.72 7.24 22.31
C ASP A 465 11.84 7.43 21.06
N ALA A 466 11.73 8.66 20.54
CA ALA A 466 11.01 8.92 19.29
C ALA A 466 11.71 8.26 18.10
N LEU A 467 13.05 8.37 18.01
CA LEU A 467 13.84 7.66 17.00
C LEU A 467 13.68 6.14 17.13
N ASN A 468 13.78 5.59 18.34
CA ASN A 468 13.59 4.16 18.57
C ASN A 468 12.18 3.70 18.15
N LYS A 469 11.13 4.47 18.45
CA LYS A 469 9.76 4.16 18.02
C LYS A 469 9.61 4.24 16.49
N TRP A 470 10.24 5.22 15.84
CA TRP A 470 10.24 5.35 14.38
C TRP A 470 10.95 4.17 13.70
N LEU A 471 12.12 3.76 14.21
CA LEU A 471 12.86 2.59 13.74
C LEU A 471 12.08 1.27 13.90
N ASN A 472 11.10 1.23 14.82
CA ASN A 472 10.25 0.07 15.11
C ASN A 472 8.79 0.24 14.65
N LEU A 473 8.49 1.24 13.82
CA LEU A 473 7.13 1.48 13.28
C LEU A 473 6.62 0.31 12.41
N GLY A 474 7.54 -0.56 11.97
CA GLY A 474 7.26 -1.67 11.05
C GLY A 474 7.11 -1.19 9.60
N VAL A 475 7.33 -2.09 8.64
CA VAL A 475 7.06 -1.81 7.23
C VAL A 475 5.56 -1.71 7.00
N GLU A 476 5.15 -0.89 6.05
CA GLU A 476 3.75 -0.81 5.68
C GLU A 476 3.26 -2.11 5.07
N LYS A 477 2.02 -2.42 5.41
CA LYS A 477 1.33 -3.60 4.96
C LYS A 477 0.93 -3.43 3.50
N THR A 478 1.28 -4.41 2.68
CA THR A 478 0.71 -4.52 1.35
C THR A 478 -0.70 -5.10 1.47
N ILE A 479 -1.67 -4.41 0.88
CA ILE A 479 -3.08 -4.80 0.89
C ILE A 479 -3.45 -5.19 -0.53
N VAL A 480 -3.97 -6.41 -0.68
CA VAL A 480 -4.48 -6.90 -1.95
C VAL A 480 -6.00 -6.93 -1.89
N ASN A 481 -6.68 -6.30 -2.84
CA ASN A 481 -8.14 -6.30 -2.92
C ASN A 481 -8.62 -6.90 -4.25
N PRO A 482 -9.03 -8.17 -4.26
CA PRO A 482 -9.61 -8.81 -5.45
C PRO A 482 -10.91 -8.17 -5.95
N ASN A 483 -11.64 -7.45 -5.08
CA ASN A 483 -12.92 -6.79 -5.38
C ASN A 483 -12.73 -5.32 -5.83
N ASN A 484 -11.49 -4.89 -6.07
CA ASN A 484 -11.21 -3.53 -6.53
C ASN A 484 -11.82 -3.31 -7.92
N LEU A 485 -12.67 -2.29 -8.05
CA LEU A 485 -13.36 -1.96 -9.29
C LEU A 485 -12.39 -1.56 -10.42
N TYR A 486 -11.14 -1.19 -10.12
CA TYR A 486 -10.11 -0.98 -11.15
C TYR A 486 -9.72 -2.27 -11.87
N LEU A 487 -9.59 -3.38 -11.13
CA LEU A 487 -9.34 -4.71 -11.68
C LEU A 487 -10.50 -5.10 -12.61
N HIS A 488 -11.73 -4.94 -12.11
CA HIS A 488 -12.94 -5.27 -12.86
C HIS A 488 -13.18 -4.34 -14.05
N LEU A 489 -12.77 -3.07 -13.96
CA LEU A 489 -12.77 -2.14 -15.09
C LEU A 489 -11.91 -2.68 -16.22
N PHE A 490 -10.67 -3.07 -15.92
CA PHE A 490 -9.74 -3.59 -16.93
C PHE A 490 -10.24 -4.90 -17.54
N LEU A 491 -10.71 -5.85 -16.72
CA LEU A 491 -11.29 -7.11 -17.21
C LEU A 491 -12.54 -6.89 -18.07
N GLY A 492 -13.46 -6.03 -17.61
CA GLY A 492 -14.68 -5.70 -18.35
C GLY A 492 -14.37 -5.09 -19.72
N ILE A 493 -13.40 -4.16 -19.79
CA ILE A 493 -12.95 -3.61 -21.07
C ILE A 493 -12.30 -4.69 -21.95
N CYS A 494 -11.49 -5.59 -21.38
CA CYS A 494 -10.92 -6.71 -22.14
C CYS A 494 -12.03 -7.58 -22.74
N LYS A 495 -13.09 -7.89 -21.98
CA LYS A 495 -14.23 -8.69 -22.46
C LYS A 495 -15.00 -8.00 -23.59
N LEU A 496 -15.16 -6.67 -23.52
CA LEU A 496 -15.81 -5.89 -24.55
C LEU A 496 -14.99 -5.78 -25.85
N LEU A 497 -13.67 -5.63 -25.73
CA LEU A 497 -12.80 -5.37 -26.88
C LEU A 497 -12.24 -6.65 -27.52
N SER A 498 -12.13 -7.74 -26.76
CA SER A 498 -11.50 -8.96 -27.25
C SER A 498 -12.42 -9.75 -28.20
N PRO A 499 -11.87 -10.30 -29.29
CA PRO A 499 -12.58 -11.28 -30.10
C PRO A 499 -12.74 -12.65 -29.41
N TRP A 500 -11.78 -13.04 -28.57
CA TRP A 500 -11.69 -14.38 -27.99
C TRP A 500 -12.11 -14.43 -26.51
N PHE A 501 -11.97 -13.32 -25.80
CA PHE A 501 -12.30 -13.23 -24.37
C PHE A 501 -13.73 -12.70 -24.14
N ARG A 502 -14.73 -13.23 -24.86
CA ARG A 502 -16.12 -12.76 -24.79
C ARG A 502 -16.93 -13.53 -23.76
N GLU A 503 -16.71 -13.21 -22.49
CA GLU A 503 -17.53 -13.71 -21.39
C GLU A 503 -18.63 -12.72 -21.00
N GLU A 504 -19.63 -13.21 -20.26
CA GLU A 504 -20.59 -12.33 -19.60
C GLU A 504 -19.89 -11.42 -18.59
N LEU A 505 -20.37 -10.17 -18.53
CA LEU A 505 -19.91 -9.21 -17.54
C LEU A 505 -20.51 -9.55 -16.17
N SER A 506 -19.64 -9.75 -15.19
CA SER A 506 -20.02 -9.86 -13.77
C SER A 506 -20.64 -8.56 -13.25
N SER A 507 -21.32 -8.63 -12.09
CA SER A 507 -21.91 -7.45 -11.44
C SER A 507 -20.87 -6.35 -11.16
N MET A 508 -19.67 -6.72 -10.71
CA MET A 508 -18.59 -5.78 -10.44
C MET A 508 -18.02 -5.16 -11.72
N GLU A 509 -17.86 -5.93 -12.80
CA GLU A 509 -17.43 -5.41 -14.10
C GLU A 509 -18.46 -4.42 -14.67
N LYS A 510 -19.77 -4.73 -14.57
CA LYS A 510 -20.84 -3.80 -14.96
C LYS A 510 -20.77 -2.51 -14.16
N LYS A 511 -20.71 -2.60 -12.82
CA LYS A 511 -20.60 -1.45 -11.92
C LYS A 511 -19.39 -0.57 -12.25
N ALA A 512 -18.24 -1.18 -12.53
CA ALA A 512 -17.01 -0.44 -12.89
C ALA A 512 -17.12 0.25 -14.25
N LEU A 513 -17.74 -0.39 -15.25
CA LEU A 513 -17.95 0.19 -16.58
C LEU A 513 -19.00 1.31 -16.56
N GLU A 514 -20.04 1.17 -15.74
CA GLU A 514 -21.08 2.17 -15.52
C GLU A 514 -20.52 3.42 -14.86
N SER A 515 -19.70 3.26 -13.81
CA SER A 515 -19.15 4.40 -13.05
C SER A 515 -18.28 5.34 -13.88
N ILE A 516 -17.67 4.84 -14.96
CA ILE A 516 -16.85 5.65 -15.86
C ILE A 516 -17.59 6.08 -17.14
N GLY A 517 -18.80 5.56 -17.34
CA GLY A 517 -19.68 5.85 -18.47
C GLY A 517 -19.40 5.08 -19.76
N VAL A 518 -18.67 3.96 -19.69
CA VAL A 518 -18.47 3.02 -20.82
C VAL A 518 -19.72 2.19 -21.04
N LEU A 519 -20.36 1.71 -19.96
CA LEU A 519 -21.67 1.07 -20.01
C LEU A 519 -22.73 2.08 -19.60
N ARG A 520 -23.79 2.22 -20.39
CA ARG A 520 -24.94 3.10 -20.13
C ARG A 520 -26.24 2.35 -20.45
N ASN A 521 -27.37 2.87 -19.98
CA ASN A 521 -28.69 2.33 -20.33
C ASN A 521 -28.93 2.27 -21.86
N THR A 522 -28.24 3.10 -22.63
CA THR A 522 -28.32 3.16 -24.10
C THR A 522 -27.37 2.19 -24.82
N GLY A 523 -26.53 1.43 -24.10
CA GLY A 523 -25.53 0.52 -24.66
C GLY A 523 -24.08 0.85 -24.27
N VAL A 524 -23.12 0.31 -25.03
CA VAL A 524 -21.68 0.40 -24.76
C VAL A 524 -21.00 1.48 -25.63
N ASP A 525 -20.24 2.38 -25.00
CA ASP A 525 -19.37 3.36 -25.68
C ASP A 525 -17.99 2.74 -25.98
N TYR A 526 -17.89 2.07 -27.14
CA TYR A 526 -16.65 1.43 -27.58
C TYR A 526 -15.49 2.41 -27.85
N GLY A 527 -15.80 3.67 -28.20
CA GLY A 527 -14.78 4.69 -28.41
C GLY A 527 -14.08 5.06 -27.10
N LEU A 528 -14.88 5.27 -26.04
CA LEU A 528 -14.36 5.47 -24.69
C LEU A 528 -13.63 4.22 -24.18
N ALA A 529 -14.18 3.03 -24.36
CA ALA A 529 -13.55 1.77 -23.93
C ALA A 529 -12.14 1.60 -24.54
N ARG A 530 -11.97 1.85 -25.84
CA ARG A 530 -10.66 1.79 -26.51
C ARG A 530 -9.67 2.83 -25.96
N ARG A 531 -10.13 4.06 -25.72
CA ARG A 531 -9.28 5.12 -25.16
C ARG A 531 -8.81 4.76 -23.74
N VAL A 532 -9.73 4.30 -22.89
CA VAL A 532 -9.40 3.86 -21.53
C VAL A 532 -8.42 2.70 -21.57
N PHE A 533 -8.67 1.71 -22.43
CA PHE A 533 -7.77 0.59 -22.62
C PHE A 533 -6.35 1.02 -23.03
N GLU A 534 -6.24 1.94 -23.99
CA GLU A 534 -4.97 2.48 -24.47
C GLU A 534 -4.20 3.18 -23.34
N TYR A 535 -4.88 3.98 -22.52
CA TYR A 535 -4.25 4.84 -21.51
C TYR A 535 -3.89 4.08 -20.22
N ILE A 536 -4.50 2.92 -19.94
CA ILE A 536 -4.08 2.08 -18.83
C ILE A 536 -2.68 1.52 -19.12
N ASN A 537 -1.66 2.14 -18.52
CA ASN A 537 -0.31 1.62 -18.42
C ASN A 537 -0.06 1.15 -16.98
N TYR A 538 0.98 0.34 -16.78
CA TYR A 538 1.18 -0.36 -15.51
C TYR A 538 1.53 0.59 -14.35
N TYR A 539 2.30 1.65 -14.63
CA TYR A 539 2.74 2.63 -13.62
C TYR A 539 1.93 3.93 -13.62
N GLU A 540 1.20 4.25 -14.69
CA GLU A 540 0.35 5.45 -14.75
C GLU A 540 -0.84 5.25 -15.71
N TYR A 541 -1.85 6.12 -15.62
CA TYR A 541 -2.89 6.24 -16.65
C TYR A 541 -2.55 7.44 -17.54
N ALA A 542 -1.97 7.16 -18.70
CA ALA A 542 -1.45 8.18 -19.61
C ALA A 542 -1.27 7.61 -21.03
N PRO A 543 -1.03 8.47 -22.03
CA PRO A 543 -0.48 8.00 -23.30
C PRO A 543 0.80 7.16 -23.11
N PRO A 544 1.12 6.22 -24.00
CA PRO A 544 2.21 5.27 -23.81
C PRO A 544 3.62 5.85 -24.09
N TYR A 545 3.79 7.17 -24.02
CA TYR A 545 5.06 7.88 -24.26
C TYR A 545 5.33 8.87 -23.13
N GLY A 546 6.61 9.11 -22.82
CA GLY A 546 7.02 10.05 -21.79
C GLY A 546 7.05 11.51 -22.26
N ILE A 547 7.31 12.41 -21.32
CA ILE A 547 7.54 13.83 -21.58
C ILE A 547 9.04 14.08 -21.65
N LYS A 548 9.47 14.78 -22.70
CA LYS A 548 10.89 15.07 -22.95
C LYS A 548 11.43 16.10 -21.96
N ARG A 549 12.71 15.98 -21.62
CA ARG A 549 13.40 16.90 -20.71
C ARG A 549 14.73 17.37 -21.29
N TYR A 550 15.08 18.62 -20.96
CA TYR A 550 16.30 19.24 -21.43
C TYR A 550 16.95 20.12 -20.37
N LEU A 551 18.28 20.02 -20.25
CA LEU A 551 19.11 20.91 -19.43
C LEU A 551 19.69 22.01 -20.31
N ILE A 552 19.44 23.27 -19.96
CA ILE A 552 20.05 24.45 -20.58
C ILE A 552 21.34 24.78 -19.82
N THR A 553 22.47 24.74 -20.51
CA THR A 553 23.78 25.09 -19.92
C THR A 553 23.99 26.61 -19.87
N ARG A 554 25.01 27.08 -19.12
CA ARG A 554 25.41 28.51 -19.11
C ARG A 554 25.65 29.11 -20.51
N ASN A 555 26.07 28.28 -21.47
CA ASN A 555 26.37 28.72 -22.84
C ASN A 555 25.12 28.69 -23.74
N GLY A 556 23.95 28.34 -23.20
CA GLY A 556 22.69 28.22 -23.96
C GLY A 556 22.53 26.89 -24.71
N GLU A 557 23.47 25.95 -24.59
CA GLU A 557 23.35 24.62 -25.19
C GLU A 557 22.26 23.81 -24.48
N VAL A 558 21.43 23.11 -25.26
CA VAL A 558 20.32 22.29 -24.79
C VAL A 558 20.71 20.82 -24.82
N LYS A 559 20.91 20.21 -23.65
CA LYS A 559 21.28 18.81 -23.49
C LYS A 559 20.04 17.96 -23.17
N PRO A 560 19.74 16.88 -23.92
CA PRO A 560 18.63 16.00 -23.59
C PRO A 560 18.89 15.25 -22.28
N LEU A 561 17.85 15.15 -21.45
CA LEU A 561 17.80 14.34 -20.23
C LEU A 561 16.86 13.15 -20.43
N GLU A 562 16.80 12.26 -19.44
CA GLU A 562 15.85 11.14 -19.43
C GLU A 562 14.40 11.66 -19.38
N GLU A 563 13.51 11.03 -20.14
CA GLU A 563 12.09 11.39 -20.16
C GLU A 563 11.43 11.12 -18.80
N ILE A 564 10.37 11.88 -18.49
CA ILE A 564 9.57 11.69 -17.27
C ILE A 564 8.15 11.23 -17.59
N SER A 565 7.50 10.66 -16.58
CA SER A 565 6.08 10.29 -16.65
C SER A 565 5.17 11.53 -16.72
N HIS A 566 3.92 11.32 -17.14
CA HIS A 566 2.91 12.39 -17.14
C HIS A 566 2.53 12.80 -15.70
N CYS A 567 2.58 11.86 -14.75
CA CYS A 567 2.39 12.15 -13.34
C CYS A 567 3.52 13.01 -12.76
N ASP A 568 4.80 12.67 -13.03
CA ASP A 568 5.94 13.45 -12.54
C ASP A 568 5.95 14.88 -13.10
N LEU A 569 5.54 15.06 -14.37
CA LEU A 569 5.35 16.39 -14.94
C LEU A 569 4.43 17.23 -14.05
N VAL A 570 3.26 16.70 -13.70
CA VAL A 570 2.23 17.42 -12.93
C VAL A 570 2.63 17.63 -11.48
N GLU A 571 3.40 16.73 -10.88
CA GLU A 571 3.67 16.74 -9.44
C GLU A 571 5.04 17.26 -9.03
N LYS A 572 6.01 17.26 -9.96
CA LYS A 572 7.43 17.51 -9.62
C LYS A 572 8.19 18.36 -10.63
N PHE A 573 7.69 18.50 -11.86
CA PHE A 573 8.41 19.19 -12.94
C PHE A 573 7.61 20.37 -13.51
N GLN A 574 7.10 21.24 -12.65
CA GLN A 574 6.57 22.56 -13.02
C GLN A 574 7.64 23.64 -12.85
N PRO A 575 7.55 24.77 -13.60
CA PRO A 575 8.46 25.89 -13.43
C PRO A 575 8.57 26.33 -11.97
N GLY A 576 9.78 26.41 -11.43
CA GLY A 576 10.04 26.65 -10.01
C GLY A 576 10.34 25.39 -9.20
N ASN A 577 10.02 24.18 -9.68
CA ASN A 577 10.38 22.95 -8.97
C ASN A 577 11.86 22.61 -9.14
N PHE A 578 12.46 22.06 -8.08
CA PHE A 578 13.84 21.59 -8.07
C PHE A 578 13.96 20.15 -8.58
N ASP A 579 14.90 19.93 -9.50
CA ASP A 579 15.42 18.59 -9.79
C ASP A 579 16.68 18.34 -8.93
N TYR A 580 16.54 17.45 -7.96
CA TYR A 580 17.61 17.04 -7.07
C TYR A 580 18.70 16.20 -7.75
N VAL A 581 18.39 15.55 -8.87
CA VAL A 581 19.35 14.71 -9.61
C VAL A 581 20.36 15.59 -10.34
N GLU A 582 19.87 16.63 -11.02
CA GLU A 582 20.72 17.55 -11.79
C GLU A 582 21.20 18.78 -10.98
N GLU A 583 20.79 18.90 -9.70
CA GLU A 583 20.91 20.14 -8.92
C GLU A 583 20.40 21.36 -9.72
N ALA A 584 19.20 21.20 -10.29
CA ALA A 584 18.60 22.12 -11.24
C ALA A 584 17.23 22.61 -10.75
N ILE A 585 16.71 23.62 -11.44
CA ILE A 585 15.34 24.08 -11.29
C ILE A 585 14.69 24.13 -12.67
N VAL A 586 13.43 23.72 -12.74
CA VAL A 586 12.62 23.85 -13.95
C VAL A 586 12.37 25.33 -14.18
N THR A 587 12.74 25.83 -15.35
CA THR A 587 12.56 27.23 -15.71
C THR A 587 11.36 27.45 -16.63
N SER A 588 11.05 26.49 -17.51
CA SER A 588 9.96 26.65 -18.46
C SER A 588 9.44 25.32 -19.01
N LEU A 589 8.24 25.36 -19.59
CA LEU A 589 7.57 24.24 -20.24
C LEU A 589 7.24 24.59 -21.69
N GLU A 590 7.47 23.66 -22.61
CA GLU A 590 6.95 23.77 -23.97
C GLU A 590 5.57 23.11 -24.05
N THR A 591 4.55 23.91 -24.34
CA THR A 591 3.18 23.42 -24.46
C THR A 591 2.75 23.29 -25.93
N GLY A 592 1.81 22.38 -26.19
CA GLY A 592 1.10 22.30 -27.46
C GLY A 592 0.01 23.37 -27.59
N ALA A 593 -1.04 23.07 -28.36
CA ALA A 593 -2.18 23.98 -28.57
C ALA A 593 -2.96 24.33 -27.29
N SER A 594 -2.76 23.57 -26.20
CA SER A 594 -3.33 23.83 -24.88
C SER A 594 -2.23 23.69 -23.82
N ARG A 595 -2.29 24.52 -22.78
CA ARG A 595 -1.45 24.37 -21.57
C ARG A 595 -1.65 23.03 -20.85
N ARG A 596 -2.68 22.26 -21.19
CA ARG A 596 -2.87 20.89 -20.67
C ARG A 596 -1.97 19.86 -21.33
N LEU A 597 -1.41 20.17 -22.51
CA LEU A 597 -0.54 19.28 -23.26
C LEU A 597 0.87 19.87 -23.24
N VAL A 598 1.73 19.31 -22.39
CA VAL A 598 3.16 19.65 -22.37
C VAL A 598 3.90 18.70 -23.28
N LYS A 599 4.87 19.21 -24.04
CA LYS A 599 5.74 18.46 -24.95
C LYS A 599 7.14 18.25 -24.36
N ALA A 600 7.65 19.27 -23.68
CA ALA A 600 8.99 19.23 -23.08
C ALA A 600 9.10 20.11 -21.84
N VAL A 601 10.04 19.75 -20.96
CA VAL A 601 10.45 20.50 -19.76
C VAL A 601 11.88 21.01 -19.96
N TYR A 602 12.13 22.27 -19.58
CA TYR A 602 13.47 22.87 -19.60
C TYR A 602 13.92 23.25 -18.20
N GLU A 603 15.17 22.92 -17.91
CA GLU A 603 15.80 23.09 -16.60
C GLU A 603 17.12 23.84 -16.72
N LYS A 604 17.50 24.57 -15.67
CA LYS A 604 18.83 25.19 -15.51
C LYS A 604 19.43 24.75 -14.18
N ARG A 605 20.75 24.58 -14.11
CA ARG A 605 21.43 24.31 -12.83
C ARG A 605 21.19 25.48 -11.87
N LEU A 606 21.07 25.20 -10.57
CA LEU A 606 20.88 26.22 -9.55
C LEU A 606 22.01 27.27 -9.54
N THR A 607 23.22 26.89 -9.93
CA THR A 607 24.38 27.78 -10.09
C THR A 607 24.31 28.70 -11.30
N ASP A 608 23.40 28.42 -12.23
CA ASP A 608 23.29 29.09 -13.52
C ASP A 608 22.06 30.01 -13.57
N ILE A 609 21.25 30.00 -12.51
CA ILE A 609 20.11 30.91 -12.33
C ILE A 609 20.61 32.33 -12.16
N ASN A 610 20.02 33.22 -12.96
CA ASN A 610 20.31 34.64 -12.91
C ASN A 610 18.98 35.39 -12.70
N PRO A 611 18.75 36.01 -11.53
CA PRO A 611 17.50 36.76 -11.26
C PRO A 611 17.19 37.87 -12.28
N TYR A 612 18.19 38.37 -13.02
CA TYR A 612 17.98 39.36 -14.08
C TYR A 612 17.47 38.76 -15.40
N VAL A 613 17.61 37.45 -15.60
CA VAL A 613 17.17 36.73 -16.81
C VAL A 613 15.98 35.84 -16.50
N ASP A 614 15.96 35.25 -15.31
CA ASP A 614 14.93 34.36 -14.80
C ASP A 614 13.94 35.16 -13.91
N GLU A 615 13.31 36.19 -14.48
CA GLU A 615 12.44 37.15 -13.75
C GLU A 615 11.33 36.44 -12.96
N ASP A 616 10.78 35.35 -13.49
CA ASP A 616 9.73 34.56 -12.84
C ASP A 616 10.17 33.95 -11.48
N LEU A 617 11.48 33.78 -11.28
CA LEU A 617 12.06 33.27 -10.03
C LEU A 617 12.55 34.38 -9.11
N ALA A 618 12.78 35.59 -9.62
CA ALA A 618 13.37 36.69 -8.88
C ALA A 618 12.56 37.03 -7.62
N GLN A 619 11.24 37.16 -7.76
CA GLN A 619 10.34 37.46 -6.63
C GLN A 619 10.41 36.38 -5.54
N ALA A 620 10.46 35.10 -5.91
CA ALA A 620 10.54 34.01 -4.94
C ALA A 620 11.90 34.00 -4.22
N ILE A 621 12.99 34.34 -4.92
CA ILE A 621 14.33 34.47 -4.33
C ILE A 621 14.39 35.68 -3.37
N GLU A 622 13.79 36.81 -3.72
CA GLU A 622 13.69 37.99 -2.85
C GLU A 622 12.91 37.69 -1.57
N GLU A 623 11.75 37.03 -1.69
CA GLU A 623 10.95 36.60 -0.54
C GLU A 623 11.71 35.62 0.35
N TYR A 624 12.43 34.66 -0.26
CA TYR A 624 13.35 33.78 0.47
C TYR A 624 14.39 34.56 1.27
N GLU A 625 15.06 35.54 0.66
CA GLU A 625 16.05 36.35 1.35
C GLU A 625 15.43 37.19 2.47
N TYR A 626 14.25 37.75 2.23
CA TYR A 626 13.51 38.54 3.22
C TYR A 626 13.14 37.69 4.45
N ILE A 627 12.61 36.48 4.24
CA ILE A 627 12.25 35.57 5.34
C ILE A 627 13.49 35.19 6.15
N LYS A 628 14.59 34.83 5.47
CA LYS A 628 15.87 34.50 6.15
C LYS A 628 16.37 35.66 6.99
N ARG A 629 16.37 36.88 6.46
CA ARG A 629 16.76 38.09 7.20
C ARG A 629 15.84 38.35 8.39
N THR A 630 14.53 38.12 8.24
CA THR A 630 13.53 38.27 9.31
C THR A 630 13.74 37.26 10.45
N TRP A 631 14.18 36.06 10.12
CA TRP A 631 14.62 35.06 11.10
C TRP A 631 16.01 35.35 11.71
N GLY A 632 16.70 36.41 11.28
CA GLY A 632 18.05 36.73 11.72
C GLY A 632 19.09 35.74 11.19
N GLU A 633 18.83 35.17 10.01
CA GLU A 633 19.68 34.18 9.33
C GLU A 633 20.28 34.76 8.06
N LYS A 634 21.51 34.34 7.71
CA LYS A 634 22.14 34.73 6.46
C LYS A 634 21.54 33.91 5.30
N PRO A 635 20.99 34.54 4.25
CA PRO A 635 20.48 33.80 3.09
C PRO A 635 21.61 33.04 2.39
N SER A 636 21.39 31.75 2.09
CA SER A 636 22.28 30.94 1.26
C SER A 636 21.50 29.90 0.46
N PHE A 637 20.97 30.30 -0.71
CA PHE A 637 20.01 29.50 -1.48
C PHE A 637 20.50 28.07 -1.79
N ILE A 638 21.73 27.95 -2.31
CA ILE A 638 22.34 26.65 -2.65
C ILE A 638 22.57 25.80 -1.39
N MET A 639 23.01 26.42 -0.28
CA MET A 639 23.26 25.69 0.96
C MET A 639 21.96 25.22 1.61
N ASP A 640 20.93 26.07 1.59
CA ASP A 640 19.61 25.74 2.13
C ASP A 640 18.96 24.61 1.31
N PHE A 641 19.12 24.62 -0.01
CA PHE A 641 18.75 23.50 -0.88
C PHE A 641 19.50 22.21 -0.52
N ARG A 642 20.84 22.24 -0.49
CA ARG A 642 21.67 21.06 -0.21
C ARG A 642 21.47 20.48 1.19
N THR A 643 21.13 21.32 2.16
CA THR A 643 20.86 20.91 3.55
C THR A 643 19.41 20.45 3.76
N GLY A 644 18.56 20.52 2.73
CA GLY A 644 17.12 20.18 2.82
C GLY A 644 16.31 21.18 3.64
N ARG A 645 16.81 22.41 3.83
CA ARG A 645 16.06 23.52 4.45
C ARG A 645 15.18 24.24 3.44
N LEU A 646 15.52 24.17 2.16
CA LEU A 646 14.76 24.67 1.05
C LEU A 646 14.41 23.52 0.12
N SER A 647 13.12 23.28 -0.10
CA SER A 647 12.60 22.30 -1.05
C SER A 647 11.47 22.92 -1.87
N SER A 648 11.08 22.28 -2.97
CA SER A 648 9.94 22.69 -3.78
C SER A 648 8.85 21.63 -3.75
N GLU A 649 7.60 22.07 -3.77
CA GLU A 649 6.42 21.22 -3.89
C GLU A 649 5.44 21.85 -4.87
N GLU A 650 4.85 21.03 -5.73
CA GLU A 650 3.76 21.46 -6.60
C GLU A 650 2.41 21.20 -5.91
N ILE A 651 1.71 22.28 -5.55
CA ILE A 651 0.36 22.17 -5.02
C ILE A 651 -0.57 21.87 -6.19
N CYS A 652 -1.24 20.73 -6.15
CA CYS A 652 -2.18 20.31 -7.18
C CYS A 652 -3.63 20.49 -6.74
N VAL A 653 -4.51 20.82 -7.68
CA VAL A 653 -5.95 20.66 -7.50
C VAL A 653 -6.33 19.23 -7.90
N VAL A 654 -6.97 18.54 -6.97
CA VAL A 654 -7.39 17.14 -7.11
C VAL A 654 -8.91 17.09 -7.20
N TYR A 655 -9.43 16.53 -8.28
CA TYR A 655 -10.85 16.24 -8.46
C TYR A 655 -11.06 14.75 -8.32
N VAL A 656 -11.84 14.36 -7.30
CA VAL A 656 -12.12 12.98 -6.94
C VAL A 656 -13.60 12.67 -7.09
N PRO A 657 -13.98 11.39 -7.25
CA PRO A 657 -15.37 10.99 -7.12
C PRO A 657 -15.88 11.33 -5.71
N ARG A 658 -17.18 11.59 -5.60
CA ARG A 658 -17.81 12.00 -4.33
C ARG A 658 -18.51 10.84 -3.60
N ASN A 659 -18.72 9.74 -4.30
CA ASN A 659 -19.42 8.58 -3.79
C ASN A 659 -18.99 7.32 -4.55
N GLY A 660 -17.96 6.64 -4.06
CA GLY A 660 -17.50 5.38 -4.65
C GLY A 660 -16.38 5.54 -5.68
N PHE A 661 -16.26 4.53 -6.52
CA PHE A 661 -15.29 4.48 -7.61
C PHE A 661 -15.70 5.35 -8.80
N GLY A 662 -14.76 6.10 -9.37
CA GLY A 662 -15.03 6.97 -10.53
C GLY A 662 -13.80 7.74 -11.00
N LYS A 663 -14.02 8.78 -11.82
CA LYS A 663 -12.95 9.57 -12.44
C LYS A 663 -12.16 10.40 -11.42
N PHE A 664 -10.85 10.26 -11.45
CA PHE A 664 -9.85 11.06 -10.78
C PHE A 664 -9.20 12.02 -11.77
N LYS A 665 -8.91 13.25 -11.35
CA LYS A 665 -8.15 14.21 -12.16
C LYS A 665 -7.28 15.10 -11.29
N LYS A 666 -6.01 15.23 -11.64
CA LYS A 666 -5.05 16.09 -10.96
C LYS A 666 -4.49 17.13 -11.93
N ILE A 667 -4.45 18.38 -11.47
CA ILE A 667 -3.98 19.54 -12.25
C ILE A 667 -3.00 20.32 -11.37
N PRO A 668 -1.81 20.67 -11.87
CA PRO A 668 -0.88 21.53 -11.12
C PRO A 668 -1.48 22.92 -10.97
N ASN A 669 -1.39 23.51 -9.77
CA ASN A 669 -1.97 24.82 -9.48
C ASN A 669 -0.91 25.87 -9.24
N ARG A 670 0.13 25.54 -8.48
CA ARG A 670 1.23 26.43 -8.16
C ARG A 670 2.41 25.67 -7.57
N CYS A 671 3.60 26.12 -7.97
CA CYS A 671 4.82 25.75 -7.28
C CYS A 671 4.98 26.60 -6.02
N VAL A 672 5.34 25.94 -4.92
CA VAL A 672 5.76 26.60 -3.70
C VAL A 672 7.12 26.09 -3.26
N TRP A 673 7.95 26.99 -2.72
CA TRP A 673 9.13 26.58 -1.98
C TRP A 673 8.81 26.48 -0.50
N LYS A 674 9.14 25.33 0.09
CA LYS A 674 9.09 25.13 1.54
C LYS A 674 10.44 25.50 2.12
N LEU A 675 10.43 26.49 3.00
CA LEU A 675 11.60 26.99 3.68
C LEU A 675 11.49 26.73 5.19
N ARG A 676 12.57 26.22 5.78
CA ARG A 676 12.70 26.01 7.22
C ARG A 676 13.84 26.84 7.81
N SER A 677 13.65 27.35 9.02
CA SER A 677 14.68 28.08 9.75
C SER A 677 15.88 27.20 10.10
N GLU A 678 17.06 27.80 10.11
CA GLU A 678 18.28 27.22 10.67
C GLU A 678 18.18 27.09 12.19
N LYS A 679 17.66 28.12 12.86
CA LYS A 679 17.55 28.16 14.32
C LYS A 679 16.21 27.60 14.80
N PRO A 680 16.20 26.78 15.86
CA PRO A 680 14.97 26.29 16.48
C PRO A 680 14.30 27.35 17.35
N ARG A 681 13.00 27.15 17.59
CA ARG A 681 12.21 27.82 18.61
C ARG A 681 11.80 26.83 19.69
N VAL A 682 11.55 27.37 20.88
CA VAL A 682 11.09 26.59 22.03
C VAL A 682 9.85 27.24 22.61
N THR A 683 8.85 26.41 22.89
CA THR A 683 7.64 26.79 23.62
C THR A 683 7.34 25.74 24.70
N VAL A 684 6.49 26.09 25.64
CA VAL A 684 6.04 25.21 26.72
C VAL A 684 4.55 24.97 26.58
N ILE A 685 4.14 23.71 26.44
CA ILE A 685 2.74 23.31 26.44
C ILE A 685 2.50 22.50 27.71
N ARG A 686 1.73 23.07 28.64
CA ARG A 686 1.56 22.56 30.02
C ARG A 686 2.92 22.42 30.73
N ASP A 687 3.41 21.19 30.90
CA ASP A 687 4.71 20.86 31.53
C ASP A 687 5.75 20.32 30.54
N LYS A 688 5.43 20.24 29.24
CA LYS A 688 6.33 19.71 28.22
C LYS A 688 7.01 20.84 27.45
N VAL A 689 8.33 20.74 27.34
CA VAL A 689 9.15 21.61 26.49
C VAL A 689 9.08 21.10 25.06
N LEU A 690 8.63 21.97 24.16
CA LEU A 690 8.51 21.68 22.74
C LEU A 690 9.56 22.46 21.96
N VAL A 691 10.39 21.73 21.23
CA VAL A 691 11.30 22.28 20.23
C VAL A 691 10.65 22.16 18.85
N TYR A 692 10.59 23.26 18.10
CA TYR A 692 10.13 23.29 16.72
C TYR A 692 11.00 24.23 15.89
N TYR A 693 10.85 24.22 14.56
CA TYR A 693 11.54 25.14 13.65
C TYR A 693 10.50 25.98 12.91
N ASP A 694 10.83 27.26 12.66
CA ASP A 694 9.93 28.09 11.87
C ASP A 694 9.92 27.57 10.43
N ARG A 695 8.73 27.57 9.84
CA ARG A 695 8.53 27.16 8.46
C ARG A 695 7.70 28.21 7.73
N LYS A 696 8.06 28.44 6.48
CA LYS A 696 7.36 29.35 5.58
C LYS A 696 7.26 28.72 4.21
N THR A 697 6.14 29.01 3.56
CA THR A 697 5.87 28.62 2.19
C THR A 697 6.00 29.87 1.32
N ILE A 698 6.87 29.81 0.33
CA ILE A 698 7.12 30.89 -0.64
C ILE A 698 6.42 30.51 -1.93
N TYR A 699 5.51 31.35 -2.40
CA TYR A 699 4.88 31.14 -3.69
C TYR A 699 5.86 31.49 -4.81
N VAL A 700 6.01 30.58 -5.77
CA VAL A 700 6.78 30.85 -6.99
C VAL A 700 5.79 31.32 -8.05
N PRO A 701 5.88 32.56 -8.54
CA PRO A 701 4.87 33.18 -9.41
C PRO A 701 4.96 32.72 -10.87
N THR A 702 5.12 31.41 -11.08
CA THR A 702 5.25 30.80 -12.40
C THR A 702 3.93 30.16 -12.86
N PRO A 703 3.64 30.17 -14.17
CA PRO A 703 2.49 29.45 -14.71
C PRO A 703 2.73 27.94 -14.70
N THR A 704 1.69 27.19 -14.31
CA THR A 704 1.70 25.72 -14.36
C THR A 704 1.03 25.19 -15.62
N ALA A 705 1.38 23.97 -16.02
CA ALA A 705 0.86 23.30 -17.21
C ALA A 705 0.87 21.78 -17.06
N GLY A 706 -0.02 21.11 -17.79
CA GLY A 706 -0.24 19.68 -17.71
C GLY A 706 -1.47 19.29 -16.91
N GLN A 707 -1.82 18.01 -16.98
CA GLN A 707 -2.82 17.35 -16.16
C GLN A 707 -2.67 15.85 -16.37
N TYR A 708 -3.11 15.07 -15.40
CA TYR A 708 -3.40 13.66 -15.63
C TYR A 708 -4.74 13.29 -14.98
N SER A 709 -5.27 12.14 -15.39
CA SER A 709 -6.51 11.59 -14.88
C SER A 709 -6.33 10.12 -14.62
N ASP A 710 -7.17 9.52 -13.78
CA ASP A 710 -7.26 8.08 -13.63
C ASP A 710 -8.66 7.71 -13.10
N PHE A 711 -8.80 6.55 -12.48
CA PHE A 711 -9.99 6.13 -11.76
C PHE A 711 -9.63 5.67 -10.36
N THR A 712 -10.40 6.09 -9.37
CA THR A 712 -10.14 5.77 -7.97
C THR A 712 -11.40 5.89 -7.12
N TYR A 713 -11.29 5.64 -5.82
CA TYR A 713 -12.36 5.77 -4.83
C TYR A 713 -12.31 7.12 -4.14
N GLY A 714 -13.48 7.70 -3.92
CA GLY A 714 -13.60 9.02 -3.31
C GLY A 714 -14.98 9.25 -2.69
N TYR A 715 -14.95 9.97 -1.58
CA TYR A 715 -16.08 10.17 -0.70
C TYR A 715 -16.12 11.59 -0.18
N LEU A 716 -17.33 12.13 -0.12
CA LEU A 716 -17.62 13.42 0.50
C LEU A 716 -18.66 13.18 1.59
N TYR A 717 -18.30 13.53 2.83
CA TYR A 717 -19.17 13.37 4.00
C TYR A 717 -19.58 14.76 4.50
N PRO A 718 -20.88 15.05 4.59
CA PRO A 718 -21.35 16.28 5.20
C PRO A 718 -21.06 16.25 6.70
N VAL A 719 -20.59 17.36 7.24
CA VAL A 719 -20.39 17.54 8.68
C VAL A 719 -21.24 18.70 9.19
N ASN A 720 -21.44 18.77 10.51
CA ASN A 720 -22.19 19.88 11.09
C ASN A 720 -21.52 21.23 10.75
N PRO A 721 -22.24 22.21 10.19
CA PRO A 721 -21.72 23.55 9.87
C PRO A 721 -21.00 24.27 11.01
N VAL A 722 -21.33 23.96 12.27
CA VAL A 722 -20.70 24.55 13.46
C VAL A 722 -19.26 24.06 13.64
N GLU A 723 -18.89 22.92 13.05
CA GLU A 723 -17.56 22.32 13.22
C GLU A 723 -16.44 23.22 12.71
N ARG A 724 -15.36 23.34 13.49
CA ARG A 724 -14.23 24.16 13.06
C ARG A 724 -13.35 23.39 12.08
N SER A 725 -13.08 23.98 10.92
CA SER A 725 -12.39 23.29 9.82
C SER A 725 -10.91 23.01 10.09
N ASP A 726 -10.25 23.84 10.88
CA ASP A 726 -8.90 23.63 11.38
C ASP A 726 -8.81 22.37 12.27
N LEU A 727 -9.76 22.20 13.19
CA LEU A 727 -9.84 21.04 14.08
C LEU A 727 -10.28 19.76 13.33
N LEU A 728 -11.17 19.87 12.34
CA LEU A 728 -11.50 18.76 11.44
C LEU A 728 -10.27 18.28 10.66
N ARG A 729 -9.47 19.20 10.13
CA ARG A 729 -8.23 18.88 9.41
C ARG A 729 -7.23 18.17 10.32
N LEU A 730 -7.06 18.68 11.55
CA LEU A 730 -6.22 18.05 12.56
C LEU A 730 -6.68 16.64 12.95
N ALA A 731 -7.99 16.44 13.09
CA ALA A 731 -8.57 15.14 13.37
C ALA A 731 -8.41 14.15 12.22
N LEU A 732 -8.55 14.59 10.97
CA LEU A 732 -8.27 13.76 9.79
C LEU A 732 -6.79 13.36 9.71
N ALA A 733 -5.88 14.29 10.04
CA ALA A 733 -4.45 13.98 10.14
C ALA A 733 -4.19 12.91 11.20
N ALA A 734 -4.81 13.05 12.38
CA ALA A 734 -4.72 12.06 13.45
C ALA A 734 -5.32 10.70 13.07
N LEU A 735 -6.40 10.67 12.27
CA LEU A 735 -6.94 9.43 11.70
C LEU A 735 -5.88 8.71 10.87
N MET A 736 -5.15 9.43 10.00
CA MET A 736 -4.08 8.83 9.19
C MET A 736 -2.95 8.24 10.06
N ILE A 737 -2.60 8.91 11.17
CA ILE A 737 -1.63 8.39 12.15
C ILE A 737 -2.10 7.06 12.72
N ILE A 738 -3.37 6.95 13.12
CA ILE A 738 -3.92 5.69 13.66
C ILE A 738 -3.94 4.59 12.60
N LEU A 739 -4.35 4.90 11.36
CA LEU A 739 -4.29 3.96 10.25
C LEU A 739 -2.86 3.45 10.01
N ARG A 740 -1.84 4.31 10.15
CA ARG A 740 -0.43 3.90 10.04
C ARG A 740 0.06 3.08 11.23
N ARG A 741 -0.26 3.50 12.46
CA ARG A 741 0.28 2.94 13.72
C ARG A 741 -0.37 1.63 14.13
N VAL A 742 -1.69 1.54 13.96
CA VAL A 742 -2.48 0.38 14.38
C VAL A 742 -2.63 -0.62 13.23
N TYR A 743 -2.95 -0.10 12.04
CA TYR A 743 -3.28 -0.94 10.89
C TYR A 743 -2.14 -1.10 9.89
N GLY A 744 -1.03 -0.35 10.02
CA GLY A 744 0.11 -0.46 9.11
C GLY A 744 -0.15 0.10 7.71
N ILE A 745 -1.15 0.97 7.55
CA ILE A 745 -1.54 1.57 6.27
C ILE A 745 -0.64 2.76 5.96
N ARG A 746 -0.11 2.85 4.73
CA ARG A 746 0.70 4.00 4.28
C ARG A 746 -0.12 5.29 4.31
N PHE A 747 0.51 6.40 4.70
CA PHE A 747 -0.14 7.72 4.71
C PHE A 747 -0.70 8.11 3.35
N GLU A 748 -0.01 7.75 2.26
CA GLU A 748 -0.41 8.08 0.88
C GLU A 748 -1.54 7.19 0.36
N THR A 749 -1.99 6.18 1.11
CA THR A 749 -3.08 5.28 0.66
C THR A 749 -4.43 5.99 0.67
N ILE A 750 -4.68 6.84 1.67
CA ILE A 750 -5.92 7.59 1.84
C ILE A 750 -5.53 9.05 2.09
N MET A 751 -5.96 9.93 1.20
CA MET A 751 -5.81 11.37 1.34
C MET A 751 -7.15 11.99 1.76
N TYR A 752 -7.06 13.13 2.43
CA TYR A 752 -8.23 13.83 2.96
C TYR A 752 -8.22 15.31 2.63
N ASP A 753 -9.40 15.93 2.71
CA ASP A 753 -9.55 17.38 2.61
C ASP A 753 -10.76 17.86 3.43
N VAL A 754 -10.77 19.14 3.81
CA VAL A 754 -11.91 19.81 4.43
C VAL A 754 -12.45 20.87 3.49
N VAL A 755 -13.57 20.55 2.84
CA VAL A 755 -14.20 21.39 1.82
C VAL A 755 -15.22 22.32 2.48
N LYS A 756 -15.10 23.62 2.21
CA LYS A 756 -16.05 24.66 2.64
C LYS A 756 -16.88 25.12 1.44
N LEU A 757 -18.21 25.08 1.55
CA LEU A 757 -19.16 25.56 0.55
C LEU A 757 -20.19 26.47 1.23
N GLY A 758 -19.90 27.77 1.26
CA GLY A 758 -20.69 28.72 2.04
C GLY A 758 -20.61 28.39 3.52
N GLU A 759 -21.75 28.17 4.16
CA GLU A 759 -21.86 27.75 5.57
C GLU A 759 -21.65 26.24 5.75
N PHE A 760 -21.84 25.46 4.68
CA PHE A 760 -21.70 24.01 4.75
C PHE A 760 -20.24 23.59 4.71
N LYS A 761 -19.95 22.53 5.47
CA LYS A 761 -18.63 21.91 5.55
C LYS A 761 -18.76 20.44 5.21
N TYR A 762 -17.73 19.94 4.56
CA TYR A 762 -17.61 18.54 4.22
C TYR A 762 -16.19 18.09 4.53
N ILE A 763 -16.06 16.84 4.94
CA ILE A 763 -14.78 16.15 4.90
C ILE A 763 -14.77 15.26 3.67
N SER A 764 -13.63 15.20 2.98
CA SER A 764 -13.43 14.31 1.85
C SER A 764 -12.37 13.29 2.20
N LEU A 765 -12.60 12.03 1.84
CA LEU A 765 -11.61 10.97 1.83
C LEU A 765 -11.50 10.42 0.42
N HIS A 766 -10.30 10.21 -0.08
CA HIS A 766 -10.08 9.58 -1.37
C HIS A 766 -8.79 8.79 -1.40
N GLU A 767 -8.72 7.84 -2.31
CA GLU A 767 -7.51 7.06 -2.55
C GLU A 767 -6.75 7.68 -3.72
N PRO A 768 -5.49 8.10 -3.57
CA PRO A 768 -4.68 8.56 -4.71
C PRO A 768 -4.49 7.46 -5.75
N GLU A 769 -4.33 6.23 -5.29
CA GLU A 769 -4.31 5.03 -6.10
C GLU A 769 -5.45 4.08 -5.75
N SER A 770 -6.17 3.61 -6.77
CA SER A 770 -7.33 2.75 -6.58
C SER A 770 -6.96 1.45 -5.87
N THR A 771 -7.44 1.30 -4.64
CA THR A 771 -7.36 0.10 -3.81
C THR A 771 -8.75 -0.45 -3.49
N GLY A 772 -9.74 0.43 -3.34
CA GLY A 772 -11.05 0.11 -2.75
C GLY A 772 -10.98 -0.14 -1.24
N LEU A 773 -9.95 0.41 -0.58
CA LEU A 773 -9.68 0.23 0.84
C LEU A 773 -10.70 0.98 1.71
N ILE A 774 -11.10 2.21 1.34
CA ILE A 774 -12.07 2.99 2.13
C ILE A 774 -13.38 2.22 2.35
N ASP A 775 -13.81 1.45 1.34
CA ASP A 775 -15.00 0.58 1.40
C ASP A 775 -14.78 -0.70 2.21
N GLN A 776 -13.53 -1.16 2.34
CA GLN A 776 -13.19 -2.39 3.04
C GLN A 776 -12.88 -2.18 4.53
N LEU A 777 -12.53 -0.96 4.92
CA LEU A 777 -12.19 -0.66 6.30
C LEU A 777 -13.41 -0.83 7.23
N ASP A 778 -13.21 -1.58 8.31
CA ASP A 778 -14.18 -1.61 9.41
C ASP A 778 -14.06 -0.32 10.23
N TRP A 779 -14.87 0.68 9.87
CA TRP A 779 -14.91 1.96 10.55
C TRP A 779 -15.36 1.88 12.02
N LEU A 780 -16.09 0.82 12.42
CA LEU A 780 -16.45 0.58 13.82
C LEU A 780 -15.27 0.05 14.63
N ASP A 781 -14.44 -0.80 14.04
CA ASP A 781 -13.17 -1.21 14.64
C ASP A 781 -12.20 -0.03 14.76
N ILE A 782 -12.05 0.78 13.69
CA ILE A 782 -11.22 1.99 13.71
C ILE A 782 -11.67 2.96 14.80
N ARG A 783 -12.99 3.15 14.98
CA ARG A 783 -13.54 3.96 16.06
C ARG A 783 -13.10 3.44 17.44
N ARG A 784 -13.21 2.12 17.67
CA ARG A 784 -12.79 1.46 18.92
C ARG A 784 -11.28 1.56 19.15
N ALA A 785 -10.47 1.47 18.09
CA ALA A 785 -9.04 1.69 18.16
C ALA A 785 -8.71 3.14 18.53
N ALA A 786 -9.41 4.11 17.93
CA ALA A 786 -9.24 5.52 18.22
C ALA A 786 -9.56 5.89 19.68
N GLU A 787 -10.59 5.29 20.28
CA GLU A 787 -10.92 5.48 21.70
C GLU A 787 -9.82 4.99 22.65
N LYS A 788 -9.09 3.95 22.27
CA LYS A 788 -8.03 3.34 23.10
C LYS A 788 -6.64 3.89 22.80
N TYR A 789 -6.47 4.63 21.71
CA TYR A 789 -5.17 5.08 21.26
C TYR A 789 -4.62 6.18 22.17
N VAL A 790 -3.37 6.02 22.61
CA VAL A 790 -2.66 7.01 23.43
C VAL A 790 -1.57 7.64 22.60
N PHE A 791 -1.77 8.92 22.25
CA PHE A 791 -0.80 9.68 21.48
C PHE A 791 0.50 9.93 22.26
N ASP A 792 1.63 9.79 21.58
CA ASP A 792 2.97 10.00 22.13
C ASP A 792 3.81 11.01 21.31
N ASP A 793 5.08 11.20 21.68
CA ASP A 793 5.95 12.19 21.03
C ASP A 793 6.28 11.84 19.57
N LEU A 794 6.21 10.57 19.16
CA LEU A 794 6.37 10.18 17.76
C LEU A 794 5.15 10.64 16.95
N ASP A 795 3.94 10.55 17.49
CA ASP A 795 2.73 10.96 16.77
C ASP A 795 2.73 12.45 16.40
N ARG A 796 3.42 13.28 17.18
CA ARG A 796 3.64 14.69 16.83
C ARG A 796 4.56 14.84 15.60
N VAL A 797 5.59 14.00 15.50
CA VAL A 797 6.48 13.96 14.32
C VAL A 797 5.73 13.41 13.11
N LEU A 798 4.92 12.37 13.29
CA LEU A 798 4.07 11.83 12.24
C LEU A 798 3.01 12.84 11.79
N LEU A 799 2.47 13.65 12.70
CA LEU A 799 1.53 14.72 12.35
C LEU A 799 2.16 15.72 11.38
N LEU A 800 3.44 16.03 11.58
CA LEU A 800 4.21 16.90 10.69
C LEU A 800 4.46 16.25 9.32
N GLU A 801 4.71 14.94 9.29
CA GLU A 801 4.90 14.17 8.07
C GLU A 801 3.60 14.06 7.26
N VAL A 802 2.46 13.85 7.94
CA VAL A 802 1.13 13.74 7.33
C VAL A 802 0.63 15.09 6.83
N ASP A 803 0.66 16.12 7.66
CA ASP A 803 0.08 17.43 7.34
C ASP A 803 0.69 18.56 8.16
N GLU A 804 1.60 19.29 7.52
CA GLU A 804 2.30 20.44 8.09
C GLU A 804 1.37 21.54 8.59
N ILE A 805 0.21 21.74 7.93
CA ILE A 805 -0.78 22.74 8.37
C ILE A 805 -1.46 22.27 9.66
N ALA A 806 -1.84 20.99 9.72
CA ALA A 806 -2.41 20.40 10.94
C ALA A 806 -1.41 20.48 12.12
N TYR A 807 -0.13 20.17 11.88
CA TYR A 807 0.93 20.35 12.87
C TYR A 807 1.05 21.81 13.34
N SER A 808 1.06 22.77 12.41
CA SER A 808 1.11 24.19 12.76
C SER A 808 -0.09 24.63 13.59
N ILE A 809 -1.30 24.14 13.29
CA ILE A 809 -2.52 24.40 14.08
C ILE A 809 -2.34 23.83 15.50
N PHE A 810 -1.89 22.58 15.61
CA PHE A 810 -1.66 21.91 16.90
C PHE A 810 -0.73 22.72 17.80
N VAL A 811 0.41 23.17 17.27
CA VAL A 811 1.42 23.94 18.02
C VAL A 811 0.92 25.35 18.33
N SER A 812 0.36 26.07 17.34
CA SER A 812 0.00 27.48 17.50
C SER A 812 -1.14 27.70 18.50
N TYR A 813 -2.06 26.73 18.59
CA TYR A 813 -3.16 26.78 19.55
C TYR A 813 -2.81 26.17 20.91
N GLY A 814 -1.61 25.58 21.05
CA GLY A 814 -1.21 24.88 22.28
C GLY A 814 -2.16 23.73 22.61
N LEU A 815 -2.65 23.00 21.60
CA LEU A 815 -3.66 21.96 21.78
C LEU A 815 -3.09 20.74 22.51
N ASP A 816 -3.99 20.03 23.18
CA ASP A 816 -3.73 18.71 23.74
C ASP A 816 -4.40 17.63 22.89
N TRP A 817 -3.82 16.43 22.87
CA TRP A 817 -4.34 15.28 22.15
C TRP A 817 -5.75 14.88 22.57
N SER A 818 -6.22 15.26 23.77
CA SER A 818 -7.61 15.02 24.19
C SER A 818 -8.63 15.70 23.26
N ILE A 819 -8.36 16.94 22.85
CA ILE A 819 -9.24 17.70 21.94
C ILE A 819 -9.20 17.07 20.54
N VAL A 820 -8.01 16.66 20.10
CA VAL A 820 -7.83 15.98 18.80
C VAL A 820 -8.61 14.67 18.77
N THR A 821 -8.56 13.90 19.85
CA THR A 821 -9.28 12.63 20.00
C THR A 821 -10.79 12.83 19.94
N GLU A 822 -11.32 13.86 20.58
CA GLU A 822 -12.75 14.18 20.54
C GLU A 822 -13.24 14.50 19.10
N TYR A 823 -12.49 15.34 18.37
CA TYR A 823 -12.80 15.65 16.98
C TYR A 823 -12.60 14.46 16.04
N LEU A 824 -11.59 13.62 16.31
CA LEU A 824 -11.35 12.38 15.57
C LEU A 824 -12.53 11.41 15.68
N LEU A 825 -13.07 11.19 16.88
CA LEU A 825 -14.24 10.33 17.08
C LEU A 825 -15.45 10.88 16.31
N ARG A 826 -15.67 12.20 16.34
CA ARG A 826 -16.73 12.85 15.55
C ARG A 826 -16.54 12.67 14.03
N VAL A 827 -15.31 12.81 13.54
CA VAL A 827 -14.97 12.54 12.13
C VAL A 827 -15.34 11.10 11.73
N ILE A 828 -14.98 10.12 12.56
CA ILE A 828 -15.33 8.72 12.32
C ILE A 828 -16.84 8.50 12.39
N ASP A 829 -17.53 9.16 13.32
CA ASP A 829 -18.99 9.11 13.43
C ASP A 829 -19.69 9.68 12.19
N TYR A 830 -19.17 10.75 11.58
CA TYR A 830 -19.70 11.27 10.31
C TYR A 830 -19.49 10.29 9.14
N ILE A 831 -18.38 9.55 9.13
CA ILE A 831 -18.12 8.51 8.12
C ILE A 831 -19.14 7.37 8.29
N LEU A 832 -19.29 6.87 9.52
CA LEU A 832 -20.27 5.83 9.88
C LEU A 832 -21.72 6.26 9.63
N ALA A 833 -22.03 7.56 9.74
CA ALA A 833 -23.38 8.07 9.52
C ALA A 833 -23.83 7.97 8.06
N LYS A 834 -22.90 7.92 7.10
CA LYS A 834 -23.23 7.69 5.69
C LYS A 834 -23.78 6.28 5.44
N ASP A 835 -23.35 5.32 6.26
CA ASP A 835 -23.88 3.96 6.27
C ASP A 835 -25.13 3.85 7.13
N ARG A 836 -25.88 4.94 7.34
CA ARG A 836 -27.17 4.93 8.03
C ARG A 836 -28.27 5.44 7.11
N ILE A 837 -29.41 4.80 7.20
CA ILE A 837 -30.63 5.11 6.46
C ILE A 837 -31.61 5.75 7.44
N ARG A 838 -32.18 6.88 7.05
CA ARG A 838 -33.25 7.52 7.83
C ARG A 838 -34.58 6.90 7.42
N VAL A 839 -35.22 6.20 8.34
CA VAL A 839 -36.53 5.59 8.14
C VAL A 839 -37.53 6.29 9.04
N LYS A 840 -38.70 6.63 8.49
CA LYS A 840 -39.81 7.18 9.28
C LYS A 840 -40.69 6.03 9.77
N PHE A 841 -40.75 5.81 11.09
CA PHE A 841 -41.55 4.74 11.70
C PHE A 841 -42.33 5.27 12.90
N ALA A 842 -43.64 5.04 12.93
CA ALA A 842 -44.55 5.51 14.00
C ALA A 842 -44.36 7.01 14.35
N GLU A 843 -44.37 7.87 13.32
CA GLU A 843 -44.16 9.33 13.42
C GLU A 843 -42.77 9.80 13.89
N ARG A 844 -41.82 8.87 14.10
CA ARG A 844 -40.42 9.19 14.46
C ARG A 844 -39.50 8.98 13.26
N GLU A 845 -38.51 9.86 13.10
CA GLU A 845 -37.36 9.59 12.23
C GLU A 845 -36.31 8.79 13.01
N LEU A 846 -35.98 7.61 12.51
CA LEU A 846 -34.97 6.73 13.08
C LEU A 846 -33.79 6.62 12.10
N ALA A 847 -32.57 6.74 12.60
CA ALA A 847 -31.36 6.46 11.83
C ALA A 847 -30.93 5.01 12.08
N ILE A 848 -31.29 4.10 11.18
CA ILE A 848 -30.91 2.70 11.24
C ILE A 848 -29.63 2.46 10.43
N PRO A 849 -28.76 1.50 10.79
CA PRO A 849 -27.62 1.15 9.93
C PRO A 849 -28.12 0.63 8.57
N LYS A 850 -27.37 0.90 7.51
CA LYS A 850 -27.57 0.32 6.18
C LYS A 850 -27.24 -1.17 6.27
N PRO A 851 -28.06 -2.06 5.70
CA PRO A 851 -27.76 -3.49 5.70
C PRO A 851 -26.38 -3.76 5.09
N SER A 852 -25.63 -4.64 5.76
CA SER A 852 -24.36 -5.13 5.26
C SER A 852 -24.00 -6.44 5.97
N VAL A 853 -23.15 -7.24 5.32
CA VAL A 853 -22.59 -8.49 5.85
C VAL A 853 -21.81 -8.25 7.16
N ALA A 854 -21.24 -7.05 7.32
CA ALA A 854 -20.48 -6.66 8.52
C ALA A 854 -21.35 -6.61 9.79
N LEU A 855 -22.66 -6.40 9.66
CA LEU A 855 -23.58 -6.41 10.80
C LEU A 855 -23.80 -7.82 11.38
N LYS A 856 -23.42 -8.88 10.64
CA LYS A 856 -23.54 -10.28 11.06
C LYS A 856 -24.98 -10.68 11.44
N TYR A 857 -25.96 -10.17 10.70
CA TYR A 857 -27.36 -10.58 10.79
C TYR A 857 -27.77 -11.33 9.54
N LEU A 858 -28.60 -12.37 9.71
CA LEU A 858 -29.16 -13.16 8.63
C LEU A 858 -30.67 -13.26 8.87
N SER A 859 -31.50 -12.65 8.04
CA SER A 859 -32.94 -12.90 8.10
C SER A 859 -33.28 -14.19 7.38
N LEU A 860 -34.27 -14.93 7.87
CA LEU A 860 -34.72 -16.17 7.26
C LEU A 860 -36.26 -16.25 7.30
N VAL A 861 -36.86 -16.50 6.14
CA VAL A 861 -38.30 -16.60 5.95
C VAL A 861 -38.62 -17.91 5.22
N ALA A 862 -39.74 -18.53 5.59
CA ALA A 862 -40.23 -19.76 5.01
C ALA A 862 -41.70 -19.61 4.65
N LEU A 863 -42.08 -20.24 3.54
CA LEU A 863 -43.46 -20.48 3.16
C LEU A 863 -43.54 -21.95 2.78
N VAL A 864 -44.20 -22.73 3.63
CA VAL A 864 -44.32 -24.18 3.46
C VAL A 864 -45.79 -24.53 3.42
N GLU A 865 -46.22 -25.13 2.31
CA GLU A 865 -47.60 -25.53 2.11
C GLU A 865 -47.65 -26.98 1.62
N ALA A 866 -48.42 -27.80 2.33
CA ALA A 866 -48.67 -29.18 1.96
C ALA A 866 -49.98 -29.25 1.15
N PHE A 867 -49.97 -30.08 0.10
CA PHE A 867 -51.08 -30.28 -0.82
C PHE A 867 -51.47 -31.76 -0.85
N ASN A 868 -52.77 -32.01 -0.95
CA ASN A 868 -53.35 -33.34 -1.11
C ASN A 868 -52.90 -34.31 0.00
N GLU A 869 -52.92 -33.85 1.26
CA GLU A 869 -52.49 -34.63 2.44
C GLU A 869 -53.25 -35.96 2.57
N GLU A 870 -54.48 -36.03 2.08
CA GLU A 870 -55.34 -37.23 2.08
C GLU A 870 -55.16 -38.13 0.83
N SER A 871 -54.28 -37.76 -0.11
CA SER A 871 -54.05 -38.51 -1.36
C SER A 871 -52.90 -39.51 -1.27
N MET A 872 -52.84 -40.46 -2.20
CA MET A 872 -51.73 -41.43 -2.32
C MET A 872 -50.38 -40.79 -2.70
N THR A 873 -50.36 -39.51 -3.08
CA THR A 873 -49.15 -38.75 -3.43
C THR A 873 -49.22 -37.34 -2.83
N PRO A 874 -49.04 -37.18 -1.51
CA PRO A 874 -48.97 -35.85 -0.91
C PRO A 874 -47.77 -35.11 -1.49
N SER A 875 -47.92 -33.82 -1.72
CA SER A 875 -46.85 -32.97 -2.24
C SER A 875 -46.69 -31.74 -1.37
N ILE A 876 -45.48 -31.18 -1.35
CA ILE A 876 -45.16 -30.02 -0.54
C ILE A 876 -44.51 -28.97 -1.42
N LEU A 877 -44.93 -27.73 -1.23
CA LEU A 877 -44.20 -26.56 -1.69
C LEU A 877 -43.33 -26.08 -0.52
N THR A 878 -42.02 -26.15 -0.69
CA THR A 878 -41.06 -25.58 0.24
C THR A 878 -40.42 -24.37 -0.40
N CYS A 879 -40.63 -23.22 0.22
CA CYS A 879 -40.09 -21.95 -0.20
C CYS A 879 -39.30 -21.35 0.95
N LEU A 880 -38.02 -21.05 0.74
CA LEU A 880 -37.14 -20.44 1.74
C LEU A 880 -36.43 -19.24 1.13
N ALA A 881 -36.29 -18.18 1.92
CA ALA A 881 -35.45 -17.03 1.56
C ALA A 881 -34.64 -16.56 2.76
N ALA A 882 -33.38 -16.25 2.53
CA ALA A 882 -32.50 -15.64 3.51
C ALA A 882 -31.79 -14.41 2.94
N TYR A 883 -31.55 -13.41 3.78
CA TYR A 883 -30.85 -12.18 3.41
C TYR A 883 -29.85 -11.79 4.49
N ASP A 884 -28.60 -11.56 4.09
CA ASP A 884 -27.47 -11.31 5.01
C ASP A 884 -27.01 -9.84 5.06
N GLY A 885 -27.77 -8.95 4.44
CA GLY A 885 -27.43 -7.54 4.30
C GLY A 885 -26.70 -7.19 2.99
N SER A 886 -26.35 -8.19 2.16
CA SER A 886 -25.80 -7.97 0.82
C SER A 886 -26.41 -8.88 -0.23
N GLU A 887 -26.56 -10.16 0.05
CA GLU A 887 -27.01 -11.17 -0.92
C GLU A 887 -28.34 -11.83 -0.52
N ASP A 888 -29.15 -12.15 -1.52
CA ASP A 888 -30.39 -12.93 -1.39
C ASP A 888 -30.14 -14.40 -1.72
N PHE A 889 -30.48 -15.28 -0.78
CA PHE A 889 -30.55 -16.71 -1.01
C PHE A 889 -32.02 -17.09 -1.10
N VAL A 890 -32.49 -17.63 -2.22
CA VAL A 890 -33.90 -18.05 -2.37
C VAL A 890 -34.00 -19.40 -3.04
N ILE A 891 -34.87 -20.25 -2.52
CA ILE A 891 -35.24 -21.52 -3.10
C ILE A 891 -36.75 -21.71 -3.04
N VAL A 892 -37.34 -22.14 -4.16
CA VAL A 892 -38.76 -22.42 -4.31
C VAL A 892 -38.89 -23.77 -4.99
N LYS A 893 -39.44 -24.76 -4.30
CA LYS A 893 -39.52 -26.13 -4.83
C LYS A 893 -40.80 -26.84 -4.44
N HIS A 894 -41.48 -27.40 -5.44
CA HIS A 894 -42.61 -28.29 -5.27
C HIS A 894 -42.16 -29.73 -5.54
N TYR A 895 -42.41 -30.64 -4.61
CA TYR A 895 -42.01 -32.05 -4.72
C TYR A 895 -42.95 -32.97 -3.94
N ASN A 896 -42.98 -34.25 -4.29
CA ASN A 896 -43.79 -35.24 -3.59
C ASN A 896 -43.13 -35.65 -2.27
N VAL A 897 -43.95 -35.78 -1.23
CA VAL A 897 -43.49 -36.21 0.10
C VAL A 897 -43.68 -37.72 0.19
N VAL A 898 -42.57 -38.45 0.26
CA VAL A 898 -42.56 -39.87 0.58
C VAL A 898 -42.08 -40.02 2.02
N PRO A 899 -42.77 -40.81 2.88
CA PRO A 899 -42.30 -41.07 4.24
C PRO A 899 -40.83 -41.51 4.24
N PHE A 900 -40.03 -40.90 5.13
CA PHE A 900 -38.59 -41.16 5.31
C PHE A 900 -37.65 -40.67 4.18
N MET A 901 -38.16 -40.03 3.13
CA MET A 901 -37.30 -39.43 2.11
C MET A 901 -36.76 -38.07 2.56
N LYS A 902 -35.47 -37.82 2.28
CA LYS A 902 -34.84 -36.51 2.55
C LYS A 902 -35.37 -35.45 1.57
N PRO A 903 -35.40 -34.17 1.96
CA PRO A 903 -35.70 -33.08 1.02
C PRO A 903 -34.75 -33.10 -0.19
N PRO A 904 -35.19 -32.55 -1.34
CA PRO A 904 -34.35 -32.30 -2.50
C PRO A 904 -32.98 -31.70 -2.16
N GLU A 905 -31.96 -32.06 -2.93
CA GLU A 905 -30.56 -31.70 -2.66
C GLU A 905 -30.34 -30.19 -2.54
N ASP A 906 -30.97 -29.40 -3.39
CA ASP A 906 -30.92 -27.95 -3.38
C ASP A 906 -31.51 -27.34 -2.10
N ILE A 907 -32.59 -27.91 -1.55
CA ILE A 907 -33.12 -27.48 -0.25
C ILE A 907 -32.12 -27.82 0.87
N ARG A 908 -31.47 -28.99 0.80
CA ARG A 908 -30.44 -29.37 1.77
C ARG A 908 -29.18 -28.52 1.67
N LEU A 909 -28.80 -28.08 0.46
CA LEU A 909 -27.71 -27.14 0.25
C LEU A 909 -28.03 -25.77 0.84
N PHE A 910 -29.25 -25.27 0.63
CA PHE A 910 -29.75 -24.06 1.27
C PHE A 910 -29.72 -24.18 2.80
N GLU A 911 -30.23 -25.29 3.35
CA GLU A 911 -30.22 -25.58 4.78
C GLU A 911 -28.80 -25.52 5.36
N LYS A 912 -27.85 -26.17 4.68
CA LYS A 912 -26.44 -26.17 5.06
C LYS A 912 -25.84 -24.77 5.01
N GLN A 913 -26.11 -23.99 3.97
CA GLN A 913 -25.57 -22.64 3.80
C GLN A 913 -25.99 -21.71 4.94
N VAL A 914 -27.25 -21.77 5.37
CA VAL A 914 -27.75 -20.99 6.50
C VAL A 914 -27.08 -21.44 7.80
N ILE A 915 -26.96 -22.75 8.04
CA ILE A 915 -26.27 -23.30 9.22
C ILE A 915 -24.80 -22.86 9.25
N ASP A 916 -24.10 -22.91 8.12
CA ASP A 916 -22.69 -22.56 8.04
C ASP A 916 -22.46 -21.08 8.38
N LYS A 917 -23.34 -20.18 7.90
CA LYS A 917 -23.31 -18.75 8.27
C LYS A 917 -23.47 -18.53 9.77
N VAL A 918 -24.39 -19.24 10.42
CA VAL A 918 -24.66 -19.06 11.85
C VAL A 918 -23.56 -19.68 12.74
N LEU A 919 -23.08 -20.87 12.38
CA LEU A 919 -22.12 -21.61 13.22
C LEU A 919 -20.66 -21.22 12.96
N TYR A 920 -20.26 -21.01 11.70
CA TYR A 920 -18.86 -20.76 11.35
C TYR A 920 -18.56 -19.29 11.05
N GLU A 921 -19.52 -18.53 10.52
CA GLU A 921 -19.32 -17.11 10.19
C GLU A 921 -19.87 -16.14 11.26
N ASP A 922 -20.42 -16.69 12.35
CA ASP A 922 -20.94 -16.00 13.54
C ASP A 922 -22.12 -15.05 13.29
N PHE A 923 -23.01 -15.42 12.36
CA PHE A 923 -24.24 -14.66 12.13
C PHE A 923 -25.31 -14.93 13.20
N LYS A 924 -26.08 -13.89 13.53
CA LYS A 924 -27.34 -14.02 14.28
C LYS A 924 -28.53 -14.16 13.32
N LEU A 925 -29.33 -15.20 13.54
CA LEU A 925 -30.47 -15.55 12.69
C LEU A 925 -31.73 -14.83 13.16
N ILE A 926 -32.33 -14.01 12.30
CA ILE A 926 -33.57 -13.27 12.54
C ILE A 926 -34.72 -14.05 11.91
N VAL A 927 -35.72 -14.39 12.73
CA VAL A 927 -36.95 -15.08 12.29
C VAL A 927 -38.20 -14.27 12.68
N PRO A 928 -39.28 -14.30 11.88
CA PRO A 928 -40.50 -13.55 12.17
C PRO A 928 -41.16 -13.96 13.49
N ASP A 929 -41.39 -15.26 13.65
CA ASP A 929 -41.97 -15.88 14.83
C ASP A 929 -41.33 -17.26 14.99
N LYS A 930 -40.66 -17.50 16.11
CA LYS A 930 -39.85 -18.71 16.29
C LYS A 930 -40.70 -19.99 16.25
N ASP A 931 -41.85 -20.00 16.89
CA ASP A 931 -42.66 -21.21 17.08
C ASP A 931 -43.39 -21.60 15.78
N LEU A 932 -43.95 -20.60 15.09
CA LEU A 932 -44.56 -20.81 13.77
C LEU A 932 -43.53 -21.26 12.74
N PHE A 933 -42.34 -20.65 12.78
CA PHE A 933 -41.26 -20.96 11.85
C PHE A 933 -40.72 -22.39 12.04
N ILE A 934 -40.53 -22.83 13.29
CA ILE A 934 -40.16 -24.23 13.59
C ILE A 934 -41.20 -25.20 13.03
N THR A 935 -42.49 -24.87 13.13
CA THR A 935 -43.57 -25.71 12.61
C THR A 935 -43.47 -25.87 11.08
N GLN A 936 -43.24 -24.78 10.35
CA GLN A 936 -43.03 -24.82 8.90
C GLN A 936 -41.81 -25.65 8.49
N LEU A 937 -40.68 -25.49 9.21
CA LEU A 937 -39.48 -26.28 8.95
C LEU A 937 -39.67 -27.78 9.24
N LYS A 938 -40.44 -28.12 10.28
CA LYS A 938 -40.82 -29.51 10.59
C LYS A 938 -41.63 -30.11 9.45
N THR A 939 -42.59 -29.37 8.89
CA THR A 939 -43.37 -29.79 7.71
C THR A 939 -42.47 -30.02 6.48
N ALA A 940 -41.45 -29.18 6.27
CA ALA A 940 -40.47 -29.35 5.21
C ALA A 940 -39.36 -30.39 5.49
N ASN A 941 -39.41 -31.09 6.63
CA ASN A 941 -38.40 -32.06 7.08
C ASN A 941 -36.95 -31.49 7.17
N LEU A 942 -36.82 -30.21 7.54
CA LEU A 942 -35.55 -29.49 7.70
C LEU A 942 -35.05 -29.56 9.14
N ARG A 943 -34.62 -30.77 9.54
CA ARG A 943 -34.26 -31.08 10.93
C ARG A 943 -33.00 -30.34 11.41
N GLY A 944 -32.09 -29.99 10.51
CA GLY A 944 -30.86 -29.27 10.85
C GLY A 944 -31.16 -27.85 11.34
N LEU A 945 -32.00 -27.11 10.60
CA LEU A 945 -32.43 -25.78 11.02
C LEU A 945 -33.28 -25.80 12.29
N VAL A 946 -34.19 -26.78 12.43
CA VAL A 946 -34.98 -26.95 13.67
C VAL A 946 -34.04 -27.13 14.86
N THR A 947 -33.04 -28.01 14.74
CA THR A 947 -32.07 -28.26 15.82
C THR A 947 -31.25 -27.01 16.14
N LEU A 948 -30.78 -26.28 15.12
CA LEU A 948 -30.05 -25.02 15.30
C LEU A 948 -30.88 -24.01 16.10
N ILE A 949 -32.15 -23.81 15.71
CA ILE A 949 -33.04 -22.81 16.30
C ILE A 949 -33.46 -23.18 17.74
N GLU A 950 -33.65 -24.47 18.02
CA GLU A 950 -34.00 -24.97 19.35
C GLU A 950 -32.77 -24.95 20.29
N SER A 951 -31.56 -25.22 19.80
CA SER A 951 -30.35 -25.34 20.63
C SER A 951 -29.55 -24.06 20.86
N MET A 952 -29.61 -23.08 19.94
CA MET A 952 -28.75 -21.88 19.96
C MET A 952 -29.54 -20.60 20.26
N SER A 953 -30.23 -20.55 21.41
CA SER A 953 -31.14 -19.44 21.73
C SER A 953 -30.50 -18.05 21.75
N ASP A 954 -29.19 -17.95 21.98
CA ASP A 954 -28.39 -16.72 21.98
C ASP A 954 -28.10 -16.18 20.58
N LYS A 955 -28.13 -17.05 19.55
CA LYS A 955 -27.94 -16.70 18.14
C LYS A 955 -29.26 -16.47 17.39
N ILE A 956 -30.41 -16.76 17.99
CA ILE A 956 -31.73 -16.57 17.38
C ILE A 956 -32.38 -15.30 17.89
N ILE A 957 -32.82 -14.46 16.94
CA ILE A 957 -33.61 -13.25 17.19
C ILE A 957 -35.03 -13.52 16.73
N ASP A 958 -35.95 -13.61 17.69
CA ASP A 958 -37.39 -13.71 17.46
C ASP A 958 -38.01 -12.31 17.40
N LEU A 959 -38.47 -11.91 16.21
CA LEU A 959 -39.05 -10.59 15.99
C LEU A 959 -40.37 -10.37 16.73
N ASN A 960 -41.24 -11.38 16.79
CA ASN A 960 -42.52 -11.26 17.49
C ASN A 960 -42.29 -10.99 19.00
N LYS A 961 -41.33 -11.70 19.59
CA LYS A 961 -40.90 -11.47 20.98
C LYS A 961 -40.24 -10.10 21.17
N LEU A 962 -39.34 -9.70 20.26
CA LEU A 962 -38.67 -8.40 20.31
C LEU A 962 -39.66 -7.23 20.18
N SER A 963 -40.61 -7.34 19.25
CA SER A 963 -41.67 -6.35 19.03
C SER A 963 -42.53 -6.19 20.28
N SER A 964 -42.93 -7.31 20.91
CA SER A 964 -43.70 -7.31 22.15
C SER A 964 -42.93 -6.65 23.31
N MET A 965 -41.62 -6.89 23.43
CA MET A 965 -40.77 -6.21 24.43
C MET A 965 -40.66 -4.70 24.23
N LYS A 966 -40.75 -4.24 22.97
CA LYS A 966 -40.68 -2.82 22.61
C LYS A 966 -42.04 -2.09 22.70
N GLY A 967 -43.07 -2.75 23.22
CA GLY A 967 -44.40 -2.17 23.40
C GLY A 967 -45.26 -2.18 22.13
N PHE A 968 -44.85 -2.92 21.11
CA PHE A 968 -45.58 -3.07 19.86
C PHE A 968 -46.12 -4.51 19.74
N SER A 969 -47.29 -4.77 20.30
CA SER A 969 -48.02 -6.02 20.10
C SER A 969 -48.82 -5.95 18.79
N ASN A 970 -48.54 -6.85 17.83
CA ASN A 970 -49.19 -6.94 16.51
C ASN A 970 -48.94 -5.76 15.55
N ILE A 971 -47.68 -5.42 15.25
CA ILE A 971 -47.39 -4.49 14.14
C ILE A 971 -47.84 -5.14 12.83
N PRO A 972 -48.74 -4.53 12.05
CA PRO A 972 -49.01 -4.98 10.69
C PRO A 972 -47.72 -4.84 9.88
N TYR A 973 -47.25 -5.92 9.25
CA TYR A 973 -46.06 -5.85 8.40
C TYR A 973 -46.23 -4.82 7.26
N GLU A 974 -47.47 -4.51 6.84
CA GLU A 974 -47.81 -3.38 5.95
C GLU A 974 -47.33 -1.99 6.45
N LEU A 975 -47.32 -1.73 7.76
CA LEU A 975 -46.88 -0.43 8.30
C LEU A 975 -45.35 -0.28 8.23
N ILE A 976 -44.64 -1.38 8.49
CA ILE A 976 -43.18 -1.43 8.33
C ILE A 976 -42.80 -1.37 6.83
N TYR A 977 -43.61 -2.03 6.00
CA TYR A 977 -43.51 -2.01 4.54
C TYR A 977 -43.60 -0.59 4.00
N GLU A 978 -44.59 0.21 4.42
CA GLU A 978 -44.75 1.59 3.95
C GLU A 978 -43.54 2.45 4.33
N SER A 979 -43.06 2.33 5.57
CA SER A 979 -41.84 3.01 6.05
C SER A 979 -40.59 2.67 5.23
N ILE A 980 -40.40 1.39 4.86
CA ILE A 980 -39.25 0.94 4.05
C ILE A 980 -39.41 1.39 2.60
N ARG A 981 -40.61 1.24 2.02
CA ARG A 981 -40.90 1.56 0.62
C ARG A 981 -40.76 3.05 0.32
N GLU A 982 -41.18 3.93 1.22
CA GLU A 982 -41.01 5.38 1.06
C GLU A 982 -39.53 5.81 1.05
N THR A 983 -38.65 4.99 1.66
CA THR A 983 -37.25 5.33 1.87
C THR A 983 -36.32 4.71 0.80
N MET A 984 -36.76 3.66 0.11
CA MET A 984 -35.90 2.82 -0.74
C MET A 984 -36.54 2.46 -2.09
N GLU A 985 -35.93 2.94 -3.18
CA GLU A 985 -36.42 2.72 -4.56
C GLU A 985 -36.46 1.24 -4.99
N GLU A 986 -35.58 0.40 -4.43
CA GLU A 986 -35.44 -1.04 -4.77
C GLU A 986 -36.70 -1.87 -4.42
N PHE A 987 -37.60 -1.31 -3.61
CA PHE A 987 -38.86 -1.93 -3.16
C PHE A 987 -40.11 -1.35 -3.82
N SER A 988 -39.95 -0.54 -4.87
CA SER A 988 -41.08 0.11 -5.57
C SER A 988 -41.95 -0.87 -6.39
N ASP A 989 -41.39 -1.97 -6.89
CA ASP A 989 -42.08 -2.99 -7.69
C ASP A 989 -42.55 -4.20 -6.84
N GLY A 990 -43.42 -3.95 -5.86
CA GLY A 990 -44.00 -4.99 -4.99
C GLY A 990 -44.82 -6.04 -5.76
N VAL A 991 -44.64 -7.32 -5.44
CA VAL A 991 -45.53 -8.40 -5.90
C VAL A 991 -46.74 -8.43 -4.98
N SER A 992 -47.95 -8.32 -5.53
CA SER A 992 -49.19 -8.34 -4.77
C SER A 992 -49.38 -9.67 -4.04
N ILE A 993 -49.82 -9.66 -2.78
CA ILE A 993 -50.17 -10.89 -2.06
C ILE A 993 -51.28 -11.67 -2.77
N PHE A 994 -52.19 -10.95 -3.46
CA PHE A 994 -53.24 -11.56 -4.28
C PHE A 994 -52.65 -12.38 -5.44
N ASP A 995 -51.57 -11.91 -6.08
CA ASP A 995 -50.87 -12.67 -7.13
C ASP A 995 -50.27 -13.98 -6.60
N ILE A 996 -49.80 -13.99 -5.34
CA ILE A 996 -49.24 -15.18 -4.71
C ILE A 996 -50.37 -16.16 -4.35
N VAL A 997 -51.48 -15.67 -3.79
CA VAL A 997 -52.67 -16.50 -3.49
C VAL A 997 -53.23 -17.13 -4.76
N ASP A 998 -53.32 -16.39 -5.87
CA ASP A 998 -53.75 -16.91 -7.17
C ASP A 998 -52.79 -17.99 -7.68
N THR A 999 -51.48 -17.77 -7.48
CA THR A 999 -50.44 -18.73 -7.88
C THR A 999 -50.51 -20.03 -7.07
N LEU A 1000 -50.76 -19.94 -5.76
CA LEU A 1000 -50.94 -21.10 -4.87
C LEU A 1000 -52.25 -21.84 -5.17
N THR A 1001 -53.33 -21.10 -5.47
CA THR A 1001 -54.61 -21.67 -5.89
C THR A 1001 -54.45 -22.43 -7.22
N TYR A 1002 -53.75 -21.84 -8.19
CA TYR A 1002 -53.42 -22.50 -9.45
C TYR A 1002 -52.60 -23.78 -9.25
N LEU A 1003 -51.63 -23.78 -8.33
CA LEU A 1003 -50.87 -24.97 -7.98
C LEU A 1003 -51.78 -26.05 -7.37
N ARG A 1004 -52.70 -25.67 -6.48
CA ARG A 1004 -53.67 -26.56 -5.84
C ARG A 1004 -54.60 -27.21 -6.87
N GLU A 1005 -55.02 -26.47 -7.90
CA GLU A 1005 -55.91 -26.97 -8.96
C GLU A 1005 -55.21 -27.79 -10.06
N LYS A 1006 -53.98 -27.42 -10.45
CA LYS A 1006 -53.29 -28.00 -11.60
C LYS A 1006 -52.15 -28.95 -11.25
N GLY A 1007 -51.74 -29.02 -9.98
CA GLY A 1007 -50.71 -29.92 -9.47
C GLY A 1007 -49.31 -29.67 -10.01
N ARG A 1008 -49.06 -28.53 -10.70
CA ARG A 1008 -47.75 -28.17 -11.28
C ARG A 1008 -47.51 -26.67 -11.24
N MET A 1009 -46.26 -26.25 -11.01
CA MET A 1009 -45.83 -24.86 -11.14
C MET A 1009 -45.13 -24.60 -12.48
N GLY A 1010 -45.45 -23.45 -13.10
CA GLY A 1010 -44.67 -22.92 -14.22
C GLY A 1010 -43.53 -22.02 -13.76
N VAL A 1011 -42.59 -21.71 -14.66
CA VAL A 1011 -41.43 -20.84 -14.39
C VAL A 1011 -41.86 -19.46 -13.87
N LYS A 1012 -42.91 -18.86 -14.45
CA LYS A 1012 -43.45 -17.57 -14.01
C LYS A 1012 -43.99 -17.57 -12.58
N SER A 1013 -44.56 -18.70 -12.13
CA SER A 1013 -45.05 -18.87 -10.76
C SER A 1013 -43.89 -18.91 -9.76
N ILE A 1014 -42.82 -19.61 -10.12
CA ILE A 1014 -41.58 -19.68 -9.33
C ILE A 1014 -40.93 -18.31 -9.20
N GLU A 1015 -40.86 -17.54 -10.30
CA GLU A 1015 -40.32 -16.17 -10.30
C GLU A 1015 -41.14 -15.23 -9.40
N LYS A 1016 -42.48 -15.28 -9.49
CA LYS A 1016 -43.38 -14.47 -8.63
C LYS A 1016 -43.16 -14.79 -7.14
N ILE A 1017 -43.16 -16.07 -6.77
CA ILE A 1017 -42.97 -16.51 -5.38
C ILE A 1017 -41.56 -16.14 -4.89
N SER A 1018 -40.53 -16.32 -5.74
CA SER A 1018 -39.15 -15.98 -5.39
C SER A 1018 -39.00 -14.48 -5.10
N LYS A 1019 -39.58 -13.63 -5.96
CA LYS A 1019 -39.54 -12.17 -5.78
C LYS A 1019 -40.27 -11.75 -4.48
N TYR A 1020 -41.41 -12.37 -4.18
CA TYR A 1020 -42.13 -12.13 -2.92
C TYR A 1020 -41.32 -12.56 -1.69
N LEU A 1021 -40.63 -13.70 -1.72
CA LEU A 1021 -39.85 -14.16 -0.57
C LEU A 1021 -38.58 -13.35 -0.32
N LYS A 1022 -37.88 -12.95 -1.38
CA LYS A 1022 -36.78 -11.96 -1.25
C LYS A 1022 -37.28 -10.74 -0.51
N TYR A 1023 -38.39 -10.20 -0.99
CA TYR A 1023 -39.05 -9.06 -0.38
C TYR A 1023 -39.34 -9.27 1.12
N GLN A 1024 -39.95 -10.39 1.50
CA GLN A 1024 -40.25 -10.69 2.90
C GLN A 1024 -38.99 -10.83 3.76
N SER A 1025 -37.93 -11.47 3.25
CA SER A 1025 -36.66 -11.60 3.98
C SER A 1025 -36.00 -10.24 4.26
N HIS A 1026 -36.11 -9.29 3.34
CA HIS A 1026 -35.65 -7.91 3.56
C HIS A 1026 -36.50 -7.20 4.61
N VAL A 1027 -37.83 -7.31 4.54
CA VAL A 1027 -38.73 -6.71 5.55
C VAL A 1027 -38.37 -7.21 6.96
N VAL A 1028 -38.16 -8.51 7.14
CA VAL A 1028 -37.73 -9.09 8.43
C VAL A 1028 -36.41 -8.50 8.90
N TYR A 1029 -35.43 -8.36 7.99
CA TYR A 1029 -34.13 -7.76 8.31
C TYR A 1029 -34.25 -6.30 8.76
N TYR A 1030 -34.95 -5.48 7.98
CA TYR A 1030 -35.15 -4.06 8.30
C TYR A 1030 -36.02 -3.86 9.55
N THR A 1031 -37.01 -4.72 9.78
CA THR A 1031 -37.83 -4.71 11.00
C THR A 1031 -36.94 -4.85 12.23
N TYR A 1032 -36.00 -5.80 12.22
CA TYR A 1032 -35.04 -5.95 13.29
C TYR A 1032 -34.21 -4.68 13.50
N LEU A 1033 -33.67 -4.11 12.42
CA LEU A 1033 -32.86 -2.89 12.51
C LEU A 1033 -33.66 -1.72 13.10
N ILE A 1034 -34.91 -1.55 12.71
CA ILE A 1034 -35.82 -0.52 13.26
C ILE A 1034 -36.07 -0.78 14.75
N LEU A 1035 -36.49 -2.00 15.12
CA LEU A 1035 -36.77 -2.37 16.51
C LEU A 1035 -35.54 -2.33 17.42
N SER A 1036 -34.33 -2.48 16.86
CA SER A 1036 -33.07 -2.36 17.62
C SER A 1036 -32.74 -0.92 18.01
N GLN A 1037 -33.28 0.07 17.29
CA GLN A 1037 -33.06 1.50 17.56
C GLN A 1037 -34.17 2.14 18.41
N LEU A 1038 -35.35 1.52 18.43
CA LEU A 1038 -36.44 1.84 19.37
C LEU A 1038 -36.12 1.30 20.76
#